data_AF-A0A078AYP8-F1
#
_entry.id   AF-A0A078AYP8-F1
#
_cell.length_a   1.000
_cell.length_b   1.000
_cell.length_c   1.000
_cell.angle_alpha   90.00
_cell.angle_beta   90.00
_cell.angle_gamma   90.00
#
_symmetry.space_group_name_H-M   'P 1'
#
loop_
_entity.id
_entity.type
_entity.pdbx_description
1 polymer ?
#
loop_
_entity_poly.entity_id
_entity_poly.type
_entity_poly.pdbx_seq_one_letter_code
_entity_poly.pdbx_strand_id
1 'polypeptide(L)'
;MKQANFILLVSTSIYLVSSINSALGNQDVRGWGDVDPYAPDAWDWTTQPNIISPVRSDGLSQNINGWASIVVSAIESHYALKYGKQRQLSVQQLLDCTQVQEESINPWTGYTTILMAGGIADSKSYPATESKSKCYYNLSIPSVNLQGDGYQWMPQNETKLKSVVYNQGPVVVAMAASKDFFSYTGGIFNTTTCNGVVPTIALLLVGYGEENGVPYWIAQSALGENWGEKGYARILRDQSLCLIDHVPTIPYIILDPELEYPRPYQYMWVAIETEARCIDGSFATIYFSQGYGDGLTKAITFFEGGGWCYGRNQTEVKECLYERSSTDLGSSNNYPQTNYLNRTFFEEPEQDLLFSNWNRFFINYCDGAGHQGYKKDPIVHKDKSLYLRGELNTKAHLDFILSKLPPEIMTDFVLSGCSAGGLASLMWTDYFKDKILTRNPKVKYTAMPDSGFFVDYKSVLTNDNDYKIKMDQLYLISNAETNLPNSNCLNNVKPEDKNTCFFAENAINYIKSDVLVLQSGYDVWQISNILGISCLDSEYGTLIYACNNTQIKQIQDFREYTVKILRDKATKLSNIAVWSPSCPYHCYYVKNTQDLQAVQVPMNSGNNVALAFIKVRAGQRDSYNWQWIDNVQWPQNTACAFYLQECPIS
;
A
#
# COMPACT_ATOMS: atom_id res chain seq x y z
N MET A 1 -14.19 1.65 36.36
CA MET A 1 -12.99 2.26 37.00
C MET A 1 -11.68 2.04 36.23
N LYS A 2 -11.53 1.08 35.30
CA LYS A 2 -10.30 0.91 34.50
C LYS A 2 -10.19 1.75 33.20
N GLN A 3 -11.29 2.35 32.72
CA GLN A 3 -11.27 3.26 31.53
C GLN A 3 -10.87 4.70 31.86
N ALA A 4 -11.13 5.20 33.06
CA ALA A 4 -10.79 6.58 33.44
C ALA A 4 -9.27 6.81 33.64
N ASN A 5 -8.52 5.76 34.02
CA ASN A 5 -7.07 5.85 34.20
C ASN A 5 -6.28 5.76 32.88
N PHE A 6 -6.88 5.26 31.80
CA PHE A 6 -6.23 5.20 30.48
C PHE A 6 -6.24 6.57 29.78
N ILE A 7 -7.29 7.37 30.01
CA ILE A 7 -7.42 8.74 29.47
C ILE A 7 -6.43 9.70 30.14
N LEU A 8 -6.18 9.55 31.45
CA LEU A 8 -5.19 10.37 32.16
C LEU A 8 -3.75 10.08 31.69
N LEU A 9 -3.42 8.80 31.46
CA LEU A 9 -2.08 8.38 31.01
C LEU A 9 -1.73 8.92 29.61
N VAL A 10 -2.69 8.93 28.67
CA VAL A 10 -2.48 9.48 27.31
C VAL A 10 -2.29 11.00 27.33
N SER A 11 -3.01 11.73 28.20
CA SER A 11 -2.85 13.19 28.34
C SER A 11 -1.49 13.60 28.92
N THR A 12 -0.92 12.81 29.84
CA THR A 12 0.42 13.04 30.40
C THR A 12 1.55 12.66 29.45
N SER A 13 1.33 11.68 28.57
CA SER A 13 2.31 11.30 27.53
C SER A 13 2.46 12.36 26.45
N ILE A 14 1.40 13.13 26.13
CA ILE A 14 1.44 14.21 25.13
C ILE A 14 2.30 15.39 25.63
N TYR A 15 2.21 15.74 26.92
CA TYR A 15 3.10 16.74 27.54
C TYR A 15 4.56 16.27 27.63
N LEU A 16 4.80 14.97 27.77
CA LEU A 16 6.16 14.42 27.75
C LEU A 16 6.75 14.40 26.34
N VAL A 17 6.00 14.05 25.30
CA VAL A 17 6.49 14.04 23.90
C VAL A 17 6.77 15.48 23.40
N SER A 18 5.96 16.47 23.78
CA SER A 18 6.25 17.88 23.48
C SER A 18 7.53 18.37 24.19
N SER A 19 7.80 17.89 25.40
CA SER A 19 9.03 18.21 26.14
C SER A 19 10.28 17.47 25.62
N ILE A 20 10.14 16.23 25.12
CA ILE A 20 11.25 15.44 24.57
C ILE A 20 11.65 15.95 23.17
N ASN A 21 10.70 16.36 22.32
CA ASN A 21 11.01 16.99 21.04
C ASN A 21 11.67 18.38 21.19
N SER A 22 11.47 19.06 22.32
CA SER A 22 12.21 20.29 22.64
C SER A 22 13.63 20.04 23.16
N ALA A 23 13.91 18.83 23.68
CA ALA A 23 15.19 18.47 24.31
C ALA A 23 16.15 17.72 23.37
N LEU A 24 15.64 17.11 22.30
CA LEU A 24 16.44 16.50 21.24
C LEU A 24 16.45 17.44 20.05
N GLY A 25 17.51 18.25 19.93
CA GLY A 25 17.71 19.18 18.82
C GLY A 25 17.75 18.46 17.47
N ASN A 26 16.57 18.29 16.86
CA ASN A 26 16.46 17.97 15.45
C ASN A 26 16.67 19.27 14.67
N GLN A 27 17.61 19.20 13.73
CA GLN A 27 17.96 20.32 12.88
C GLN A 27 16.75 20.82 12.11
N ASP A 28 16.41 22.10 12.32
CA ASP A 28 15.57 22.92 11.45
C ASP A 28 16.10 22.84 10.02
N VAL A 29 15.49 22.00 9.19
CA VAL A 29 15.75 21.98 7.75
C VAL A 29 14.98 23.17 7.14
N ARG A 30 15.68 24.32 7.10
CA ARG A 30 15.24 25.70 6.75
C ARG A 30 14.45 26.37 7.88
N GLY A 31 14.54 27.70 8.00
CA GLY A 31 13.94 28.48 9.09
C GLY A 31 12.45 28.79 8.87
N TRP A 32 11.57 27.84 9.20
CA TRP A 32 10.11 27.99 9.07
C TRP A 32 9.48 28.63 10.31
N GLY A 33 10.25 28.83 11.39
CA GLY A 33 9.78 29.31 12.68
C GLY A 33 10.35 30.66 13.13
N ASP A 34 11.07 31.37 12.26
CA ASP A 34 11.62 32.69 12.60
C ASP A 34 10.69 33.81 12.16
N VAL A 35 10.76 34.92 12.89
CA VAL A 35 10.02 36.14 12.53
C VAL A 35 10.61 36.67 11.24
N ASP A 36 9.79 36.73 10.19
CA ASP A 36 10.18 37.31 8.92
C ASP A 36 10.06 38.84 9.00
N PRO A 37 11.18 39.59 8.97
CA PRO A 37 11.15 41.05 9.00
C PRO A 37 10.55 41.67 7.73
N TYR A 38 10.33 40.88 6.67
CA TYR A 38 9.76 41.32 5.41
C TYR A 38 8.26 41.05 5.28
N ALA A 39 7.64 40.37 6.25
CA ALA A 39 6.19 40.18 6.26
C ALA A 39 5.49 41.55 6.41
N PRO A 40 4.56 41.92 5.52
CA PRO A 40 3.92 43.24 5.55
C PRO A 40 3.06 43.42 6.82
N ASP A 41 2.65 44.66 7.10
CA ASP A 41 1.78 44.98 8.25
C ASP A 41 0.37 44.41 8.10
N ALA A 42 -0.11 44.28 6.86
CA ALA A 42 -1.36 43.62 6.52
C ALA A 42 -1.18 42.70 5.32
N TRP A 43 -1.88 41.56 5.35
CA TRP A 43 -1.93 40.60 4.25
C TRP A 43 -3.28 39.91 4.22
N ASP A 44 -3.83 39.69 3.04
CA ASP A 44 -5.14 39.07 2.87
C ASP A 44 -5.14 38.16 1.63
N TRP A 45 -5.11 36.85 1.86
CA TRP A 45 -5.16 35.85 0.79
C TRP A 45 -6.48 35.86 0.01
N THR A 46 -7.56 36.41 0.56
CA THR A 46 -8.84 36.51 -0.16
C THR A 46 -8.79 37.50 -1.32
N THR A 47 -7.81 38.42 -1.31
CA THR A 47 -7.55 39.35 -2.42
C THR A 47 -6.79 38.69 -3.58
N GLN A 48 -6.17 37.54 -3.34
CA GLN A 48 -5.43 36.80 -4.35
C GLN A 48 -6.38 35.91 -5.15
N PRO A 49 -6.37 35.99 -6.49
CA PRO A 49 -7.30 35.23 -7.31
C PRO A 49 -7.03 33.73 -7.17
N ASN A 50 -8.11 32.97 -6.99
CA ASN A 50 -8.11 31.49 -6.99
C ASN A 50 -7.29 30.80 -5.88
N ILE A 51 -6.91 31.51 -4.81
CA ILE A 51 -6.23 30.90 -3.65
C ILE A 51 -7.24 30.41 -2.61
N ILE A 52 -8.06 31.32 -2.07
CA ILE A 52 -9.04 30.95 -1.05
C ILE A 52 -10.31 30.37 -1.70
N SER A 53 -10.70 29.18 -1.26
CA SER A 53 -11.97 28.57 -1.66
C SER A 53 -13.18 29.35 -1.14
N PRO A 54 -14.31 29.33 -1.87
CA PRO A 54 -15.55 29.94 -1.41
C PRO A 54 -15.90 29.50 0.02
N VAL A 55 -16.49 30.41 0.79
CA VAL A 55 -16.95 30.10 2.15
C VAL A 55 -17.98 28.99 2.06
N ARG A 56 -17.75 27.93 2.81
CA ARG A 56 -18.67 26.79 2.89
C ARG A 56 -19.72 27.08 3.95
N SER A 57 -20.98 26.91 3.60
CA SER A 57 -22.08 26.68 4.55
C SER A 57 -22.61 25.29 4.29
N ASP A 58 -21.98 24.26 4.85
CA ASP A 58 -22.31 22.91 4.46
C ASP A 58 -23.70 22.48 4.96
N GLY A 59 -24.36 23.21 5.87
CA GLY A 59 -25.73 22.89 6.33
C GLY A 59 -25.84 21.50 6.99
N LEU A 60 -24.70 20.80 7.11
CA LEU A 60 -24.58 19.50 7.73
C LEU A 60 -24.55 19.72 9.23
N SER A 61 -25.58 19.23 9.90
CA SER A 61 -25.65 19.17 11.37
C SER A 61 -24.44 18.49 12.02
N GLN A 62 -23.64 17.76 11.24
CA GLN A 62 -22.48 16.97 11.66
C GLN A 62 -21.14 17.71 11.62
N ASN A 63 -21.08 18.95 11.10
CA ASN A 63 -19.84 19.74 10.99
C ASN A 63 -20.03 21.21 11.42
N ILE A 64 -20.97 21.47 12.32
CA ILE A 64 -21.31 22.82 12.83
C ILE A 64 -20.09 23.57 13.39
N ASN A 65 -19.09 22.83 13.86
CA ASN A 65 -17.86 23.35 14.44
C ASN A 65 -16.69 23.47 13.42
N GLY A 66 -16.92 23.13 12.15
CA GLY A 66 -16.08 23.46 11.01
C GLY A 66 -14.81 22.62 10.79
N TRP A 67 -14.53 21.61 11.62
CA TRP A 67 -13.25 20.88 11.56
C TRP A 67 -12.93 20.31 10.18
N ALA A 68 -13.91 19.70 9.49
CA ALA A 68 -13.69 19.09 8.18
C ALA A 68 -13.57 20.15 7.09
N SER A 69 -14.49 21.13 7.09
CA SER A 69 -14.54 22.21 6.09
C SER A 69 -13.25 23.04 6.10
N ILE A 70 -12.72 23.36 7.28
CA ILE A 70 -11.51 24.16 7.44
C ILE A 70 -10.26 23.38 6.99
N VAL A 71 -10.15 22.10 7.34
CA VAL A 71 -9.07 21.23 6.85
C VAL A 71 -9.09 21.16 5.33
N VAL A 72 -10.27 20.97 4.73
CA VAL A 72 -10.44 20.92 3.27
C VAL A 72 -10.10 22.26 2.62
N SER A 73 -10.57 23.39 3.16
CA SER A 73 -10.23 24.73 2.66
C SER A 73 -8.72 25.00 2.71
N ALA A 74 -8.04 24.54 3.75
CA ALA A 74 -6.58 24.66 3.85
C ALA A 74 -5.89 23.87 2.73
N ILE A 75 -6.30 22.62 2.50
CA ILE A 75 -5.73 21.77 1.45
C ILE A 75 -5.95 22.42 0.08
N GLU A 76 -7.14 22.93 -0.21
CA GLU A 76 -7.41 23.59 -1.50
C GLU A 76 -6.58 24.85 -1.69
N SER A 77 -6.42 25.66 -0.64
CA SER A 77 -5.64 26.89 -0.71
C SER A 77 -4.17 26.60 -0.97
N HIS A 78 -3.60 25.65 -0.22
CA HIS A 78 -2.21 25.22 -0.40
C HIS A 78 -2.01 24.47 -1.73
N TYR A 79 -3.02 23.74 -2.22
CA TYR A 79 -3.00 23.13 -3.54
C TYR A 79 -2.94 24.21 -4.63
N ALA A 80 -3.76 25.26 -4.51
CA ALA A 80 -3.75 26.39 -5.43
C ALA A 80 -2.42 27.16 -5.40
N LEU A 81 -1.82 27.34 -4.21
CA LEU A 81 -0.49 27.96 -4.06
C LEU A 81 0.60 27.14 -4.74
N LYS A 82 0.60 25.81 -4.58
CA LYS A 82 1.61 24.92 -5.15
C LYS A 82 1.46 24.76 -6.67
N TYR A 83 0.23 24.59 -7.16
CA TYR A 83 -0.03 24.18 -8.55
C TYR A 83 -0.63 25.27 -9.44
N GLY A 84 -0.94 26.44 -8.89
CA GLY A 84 -1.56 27.55 -9.63
C GLY A 84 -2.97 27.24 -10.15
N LYS A 85 -3.63 26.19 -9.63
CA LYS A 85 -4.98 25.78 -10.03
C LYS A 85 -5.80 25.38 -8.81
N GLN A 86 -7.06 25.81 -8.78
CA GLN A 86 -7.96 25.51 -7.67
C GLN A 86 -8.67 24.16 -7.89
N ARG A 87 -8.93 23.44 -6.80
CA ARG A 87 -9.84 22.27 -6.78
C ARG A 87 -10.90 22.46 -5.73
N GLN A 88 -12.05 21.82 -5.97
CA GLN A 88 -13.15 21.78 -5.02
C GLN A 88 -13.31 20.35 -4.50
N LEU A 89 -12.74 20.08 -3.33
CA LEU A 89 -12.63 18.79 -2.68
C LEU A 89 -13.87 18.47 -1.83
N SER A 90 -14.09 17.17 -1.60
CA SER A 90 -15.28 16.66 -0.91
C SER A 90 -15.14 16.64 0.61
N VAL A 91 -15.78 17.61 1.27
CA VAL A 91 -15.98 17.58 2.73
C VAL A 91 -16.75 16.33 3.16
N GLN A 92 -17.72 15.88 2.35
CA GLN A 92 -18.54 14.71 2.66
C GLN A 92 -17.70 13.43 2.76
N GLN A 93 -16.74 13.23 1.86
CA GLN A 93 -15.87 12.06 1.94
C GLN A 93 -15.07 12.06 3.25
N LEU A 94 -14.56 13.22 3.67
CA LEU A 94 -13.84 13.34 4.94
C LEU A 94 -14.74 12.95 6.12
N LEU A 95 -15.97 13.46 6.17
CA LEU A 95 -16.96 13.12 7.20
C LEU A 95 -17.30 11.62 7.22
N ASP A 96 -17.48 11.03 6.04
CA ASP A 96 -17.86 9.63 5.88
C ASP A 96 -16.71 8.68 6.28
N CYS A 97 -15.47 9.07 5.99
CA CYS A 97 -14.28 8.25 6.20
C CYS A 97 -13.62 8.42 7.58
N THR A 98 -13.94 9.46 8.34
CA THR A 98 -13.47 9.57 9.73
C THR A 98 -14.16 8.55 10.63
N GLN A 99 -13.42 7.63 11.24
CA GLN A 99 -14.00 6.58 12.10
C GLN A 99 -14.31 7.01 13.53
N VAL A 100 -13.68 8.08 14.01
CA VAL A 100 -13.85 8.57 15.39
C VAL A 100 -15.04 9.54 15.44
N GLN A 101 -16.01 9.29 16.33
CA GLN A 101 -16.93 10.35 16.79
C GLN A 101 -16.13 11.21 17.76
N GLU A 102 -15.65 12.37 17.32
CA GLU A 102 -14.92 13.24 18.23
C GLU A 102 -15.87 14.16 19.02
N GLU A 103 -15.66 14.21 20.33
CA GLU A 103 -16.18 15.24 21.22
C GLU A 103 -15.33 16.53 21.17
N SER A 104 -14.10 16.45 20.65
CA SER A 104 -13.13 17.56 20.48
C SER A 104 -12.88 17.90 19.01
N ILE A 105 -12.43 19.12 18.69
CA ILE A 105 -12.06 19.51 17.33
C ILE A 105 -10.57 19.37 17.16
N ASN A 106 -10.15 18.30 16.51
CA ASN A 106 -8.76 18.02 16.20
C ASN A 106 -8.55 18.09 14.68
N PRO A 107 -8.12 19.24 14.12
CA PRO A 107 -7.89 19.38 12.69
C PRO A 107 -6.93 18.33 12.10
N TRP A 108 -5.95 17.87 12.88
CA TRP A 108 -5.05 16.79 12.46
C TRP A 108 -5.76 15.47 12.18
N THR A 109 -6.86 15.15 12.85
CA THR A 109 -7.68 13.98 12.51
C THR A 109 -8.18 14.04 11.07
N GLY A 110 -8.46 15.23 10.55
CA GLY A 110 -8.83 15.43 9.15
C GLY A 110 -7.69 15.09 8.21
N TYR A 111 -6.49 15.63 8.47
CA TYR A 111 -5.29 15.33 7.66
C TYR A 111 -4.94 13.85 7.69
N THR A 112 -4.94 13.23 8.88
CA THR A 112 -4.64 11.80 9.01
C THR A 112 -5.73 10.94 8.37
N THR A 113 -7.01 11.33 8.42
CA THR A 113 -8.08 10.62 7.71
C THR A 113 -7.85 10.67 6.20
N ILE A 114 -7.49 11.82 5.63
CA ILE A 114 -7.20 11.95 4.19
C ILE A 114 -5.99 11.10 3.80
N LEU A 115 -4.92 11.15 4.58
CA LEU A 115 -3.72 10.35 4.38
C LEU A 115 -4.06 8.84 4.40
N MET A 116 -4.78 8.39 5.42
CA MET A 116 -5.22 6.99 5.56
C MET A 116 -6.21 6.57 4.47
N ALA A 117 -7.05 7.49 3.99
CA ALA A 117 -7.94 7.26 2.85
C ALA A 117 -7.20 7.31 1.50
N GLY A 118 -5.89 7.58 1.48
CA GLY A 118 -5.07 7.74 0.27
C GLY A 118 -5.47 8.91 -0.61
N GLY A 119 -6.08 9.91 0.01
CA GLY A 119 -6.46 11.17 -0.60
C GLY A 119 -7.95 11.49 -0.48
N ILE A 120 -8.27 12.72 -0.87
CA ILE A 120 -9.60 13.30 -0.90
C ILE A 120 -10.00 13.61 -2.34
N ALA A 121 -11.18 13.13 -2.72
CA ALA A 121 -11.77 13.30 -4.04
C ALA A 121 -12.33 14.71 -4.24
N ASP A 122 -12.52 15.07 -5.51
CA ASP A 122 -13.31 16.25 -5.85
C ASP A 122 -14.77 16.08 -5.40
N SER A 123 -15.38 17.18 -4.96
CA SER A 123 -16.79 17.29 -4.58
C SER A 123 -17.77 16.81 -5.65
N LYS A 124 -17.42 16.89 -6.93
CA LYS A 124 -18.22 16.33 -8.04
C LYS A 124 -18.24 14.80 -8.05
N SER A 125 -17.13 14.20 -7.64
CA SER A 125 -16.95 12.75 -7.63
C SER A 125 -17.45 12.11 -6.33
N TYR A 126 -17.53 12.90 -5.26
CA TYR A 126 -18.13 12.53 -3.97
C TYR A 126 -19.04 13.66 -3.46
N PRO A 127 -20.30 13.75 -3.96
CA PRO A 127 -21.22 14.84 -3.60
C PRO A 127 -21.63 14.82 -2.13
N ALA A 128 -22.04 15.98 -1.61
CA ALA A 128 -22.57 16.11 -0.26
C ALA A 128 -23.91 15.34 -0.09
N THR A 129 -24.11 14.78 1.10
CA THR A 129 -25.33 14.07 1.49
C THR A 129 -25.86 14.64 2.81
N GLU A 130 -27.16 14.51 3.09
CA GLU A 130 -27.76 15.08 4.30
C GLU A 130 -27.23 14.46 5.62
N SER A 131 -26.62 13.28 5.53
CA SER A 131 -26.06 12.56 6.67
C SER A 131 -24.79 11.79 6.29
N LYS A 132 -23.97 11.47 7.29
CA LYS A 132 -22.85 10.52 7.16
C LYS A 132 -23.30 9.22 6.53
N SER A 133 -22.59 8.83 5.47
CA SER A 133 -22.80 7.59 4.74
C SER A 133 -21.63 6.61 4.96
N LYS A 134 -21.70 5.43 4.35
CA LYS A 134 -20.58 4.47 4.40
C LYS A 134 -19.43 5.04 3.58
N CYS A 135 -18.27 5.26 4.20
CA CYS A 135 -17.06 5.62 3.48
C CYS A 135 -16.85 4.70 2.27
N TYR A 136 -16.81 5.30 1.09
CA TYR A 136 -16.58 4.60 -0.16
C TYR A 136 -15.36 5.23 -0.82
N TYR A 137 -14.46 4.39 -1.29
CA TYR A 137 -13.24 4.82 -1.96
C TYR A 137 -13.10 4.09 -3.28
N ASN A 138 -12.88 4.83 -4.35
CA ASN A 138 -12.74 4.32 -5.71
C ASN A 138 -11.41 4.82 -6.28
N LEU A 139 -10.51 3.89 -6.62
CA LEU A 139 -9.20 4.20 -7.20
C LEU A 139 -9.30 4.83 -8.60
N SER A 140 -10.48 4.78 -9.20
CA SER A 140 -10.79 5.46 -10.46
C SER A 140 -10.95 6.98 -10.31
N ILE A 141 -11.17 7.46 -9.08
CA ILE A 141 -11.42 8.88 -8.82
C ILE A 141 -10.09 9.54 -8.40
N PRO A 142 -9.53 10.45 -9.21
CA PRO A 142 -8.35 11.22 -8.83
C PRO A 142 -8.59 11.92 -7.49
N SER A 143 -7.67 11.76 -6.55
CA SER A 143 -7.79 12.29 -5.20
C SER A 143 -6.52 13.02 -4.78
N VAL A 144 -6.67 14.25 -4.26
CA VAL A 144 -5.55 15.02 -3.69
C VAL A 144 -5.05 14.31 -2.45
N ASN A 145 -3.74 14.10 -2.32
CA ASN A 145 -3.16 13.40 -1.18
C ASN A 145 -2.13 14.28 -0.44
N LEU A 146 -1.65 13.80 0.70
CA LEU A 146 -0.69 14.45 1.59
C LEU A 146 0.50 13.50 1.81
N GLN A 147 1.65 14.02 2.26
CA GLN A 147 2.79 13.19 2.69
C GLN A 147 3.10 13.36 4.19
N GLY A 148 4.09 12.62 4.68
CA GLY A 148 4.49 12.62 6.09
C GLY A 148 3.31 12.22 7.00
N ASP A 149 3.10 12.98 8.08
CA ASP A 149 1.95 12.82 8.97
C ASP A 149 0.66 13.46 8.43
N GLY A 150 0.72 14.04 7.22
CA GLY A 150 -0.36 14.78 6.56
C GLY A 150 -0.40 16.27 6.91
N TYR A 151 0.28 16.70 7.97
CA TYR A 151 0.27 18.07 8.46
C TYR A 151 1.57 18.45 9.15
N GLN A 152 1.77 19.76 9.32
CA GLN A 152 2.90 20.31 10.04
C GLN A 152 2.40 21.27 11.14
N TRP A 153 2.97 21.14 12.34
CA TRP A 153 2.74 22.05 13.45
C TRP A 153 3.44 23.38 13.22
N MET A 154 2.71 24.48 13.40
CA MET A 154 3.26 25.82 13.33
C MET A 154 3.62 26.33 14.74
N PRO A 155 4.45 27.38 14.87
CA PRO A 155 4.80 27.93 16.17
C PRO A 155 3.58 28.42 16.95
N GLN A 156 3.50 28.07 18.24
CA GLN A 156 2.53 28.63 19.19
C GLN A 156 2.95 30.04 19.64
N ASN A 157 3.02 30.95 18.69
CA ASN A 157 3.44 32.33 18.90
C ASN A 157 2.87 33.19 17.77
N GLU A 158 1.95 34.11 18.10
CA GLU A 158 1.24 34.91 17.09
C GLU A 158 2.16 35.76 16.20
N THR A 159 3.29 36.24 16.71
CA THR A 159 4.28 36.98 15.92
C THR A 159 4.91 36.10 14.84
N LYS A 160 5.31 34.88 15.18
CA LYS A 160 5.84 33.90 14.22
C LYS A 160 4.74 33.39 13.29
N LEU A 161 3.54 33.18 13.82
CA LEU A 161 2.37 32.72 13.06
C LEU A 161 1.99 33.73 11.96
N LYS A 162 2.17 35.03 12.19
CA LYS A 162 1.99 36.08 11.17
C LYS A 162 2.90 35.83 9.96
N SER A 163 4.17 35.54 10.21
CA SER A 163 5.14 35.22 9.15
C SER A 163 4.79 33.93 8.41
N VAL A 164 4.27 32.91 9.11
CA VAL A 164 3.77 31.68 8.48
C VAL A 164 2.59 31.98 7.55
N VAL A 165 1.58 32.73 8.01
CA VAL A 165 0.40 33.06 7.20
C VAL A 165 0.81 33.75 5.90
N TYR A 166 1.80 34.65 5.95
CA TYR A 166 2.30 35.34 4.76
C TYR A 166 3.12 34.43 3.84
N ASN A 167 4.08 33.68 4.37
CA ASN A 167 5.06 32.96 3.56
C ASN A 167 4.58 31.58 3.07
N GLN A 168 3.78 30.90 3.88
CA GLN A 168 3.37 29.51 3.63
C GLN A 168 1.91 29.41 3.18
N GLY A 169 1.11 30.46 3.41
CA GLY A 169 -0.31 30.45 3.08
C GLY A 169 -1.21 30.27 4.30
N PRO A 170 -2.51 30.02 4.07
CA PRO A 170 -3.51 29.96 5.13
C PRO A 170 -3.23 28.89 6.20
N VAL A 171 -3.53 29.20 7.47
CA VAL A 171 -3.22 28.33 8.62
C VAL A 171 -4.48 27.87 9.33
N VAL A 172 -4.62 26.58 9.59
CA VAL A 172 -5.72 26.03 10.37
C VAL A 172 -5.46 26.25 11.86
N VAL A 173 -6.44 26.80 12.55
CA VAL A 173 -6.43 27.03 14.00
C VAL A 173 -7.72 26.54 14.64
N ALA A 174 -7.73 26.41 15.97
CA ALA A 174 -8.93 26.09 16.73
C ALA A 174 -9.09 27.07 17.89
N MET A 175 -10.32 27.43 18.22
CA MET A 175 -10.64 28.44 19.23
C MET A 175 -11.72 27.95 20.20
N ALA A 176 -11.57 28.27 21.49
CA ALA A 176 -12.60 28.05 22.52
C ALA A 176 -13.70 29.12 22.42
N ALA A 177 -14.49 29.04 21.35
CA ALA A 177 -15.44 30.07 20.93
C ALA A 177 -16.52 30.34 21.99
N SER A 178 -16.72 31.62 22.28
CA SER A 178 -17.78 32.09 23.17
C SER A 178 -19.14 32.14 22.45
N LYS A 179 -20.23 32.31 23.20
CA LYS A 179 -21.55 32.56 22.61
C LYS A 179 -21.55 33.82 21.72
N ASP A 180 -20.80 34.84 22.13
CA ASP A 180 -20.69 36.10 21.39
C ASP A 180 -20.06 35.90 20.02
N PHE A 181 -19.13 34.95 19.90
CA PHE A 181 -18.52 34.60 18.62
C PHE A 181 -19.57 34.04 17.65
N PHE A 182 -20.45 33.15 18.09
CA PHE A 182 -21.50 32.60 17.22
C PHE A 182 -22.52 33.67 16.78
N SER A 183 -22.68 34.76 17.54
CA SER A 183 -23.51 35.92 17.18
C SER A 183 -22.76 37.06 16.48
N TYR A 184 -21.48 36.88 16.15
CA TYR A 184 -20.65 37.91 15.54
C TYR A 184 -21.20 38.37 14.17
N THR A 185 -21.29 39.68 13.97
CA THR A 185 -21.79 40.30 12.73
C THR A 185 -20.79 41.27 12.07
N GLY A 186 -19.68 41.61 12.74
CA GLY A 186 -18.67 42.54 12.21
C GLY A 186 -17.83 43.25 13.28
N GLY A 187 -16.71 43.84 12.86
CA GLY A 187 -15.74 44.54 13.72
C GLY A 187 -14.59 43.63 14.19
N ILE A 188 -13.69 44.14 15.04
CA ILE A 188 -12.66 43.29 15.64
C ILE A 188 -13.26 42.55 16.84
N PHE A 189 -13.47 41.24 16.69
CA PHE A 189 -13.92 40.36 17.74
C PHE A 189 -12.89 40.31 18.88
N ASN A 190 -13.36 40.65 20.07
CA ASN A 190 -12.62 40.58 21.32
C ASN A 190 -13.59 40.16 22.43
N THR A 191 -13.18 39.24 23.28
CA THR A 191 -13.98 38.79 24.43
C THR A 191 -13.08 38.50 25.62
N THR A 192 -13.60 38.73 26.82
CA THR A 192 -12.94 38.31 28.07
C THR A 192 -13.45 36.94 28.53
N THR A 193 -14.48 36.40 27.88
CA THR A 193 -15.13 35.15 28.23
C THR A 193 -14.94 34.12 27.12
N CYS A 194 -13.92 33.27 27.24
CA CYS A 194 -13.76 32.09 26.38
C CYS A 194 -14.53 30.90 26.98
N ASN A 195 -15.05 30.00 26.14
CA ASN A 195 -15.84 28.88 26.62
C ASN A 195 -14.94 27.70 27.06
N GLY A 196 -14.32 27.83 28.23
CA GLY A 196 -13.42 26.82 28.78
C GLY A 196 -12.04 26.80 28.10
N VAL A 197 -11.36 25.65 28.21
CA VAL A 197 -10.00 25.42 27.65
C VAL A 197 -10.00 24.47 26.45
N VAL A 198 -11.16 23.96 26.06
CA VAL A 198 -11.31 23.01 24.95
C VAL A 198 -11.78 23.79 23.72
N PRO A 199 -11.07 23.70 22.57
CA PRO A 199 -11.51 24.35 21.34
C PRO A 199 -12.90 23.85 20.89
N THR A 200 -13.77 24.78 20.49
CA THR A 200 -15.15 24.51 20.08
C THR A 200 -15.46 24.96 18.66
N ILE A 201 -14.51 25.60 17.97
CA ILE A 201 -14.59 25.86 16.52
C ILE A 201 -13.22 25.79 15.85
N ALA A 202 -13.15 25.26 14.63
CA ALA A 202 -11.99 25.40 13.74
C ALA A 202 -12.15 26.63 12.83
N LEU A 203 -11.04 27.29 12.53
CA LEU A 203 -10.97 28.46 11.64
C LEU A 203 -9.76 28.36 10.72
N LEU A 204 -9.83 29.00 9.56
CA LEU A 204 -8.70 29.16 8.66
C LEU A 204 -8.22 30.61 8.72
N LEU A 205 -7.02 30.85 9.25
CA LEU A 205 -6.37 32.15 9.17
C LEU A 205 -5.94 32.40 7.73
N VAL A 206 -6.61 33.34 7.06
CA VAL A 206 -6.37 33.70 5.66
C VAL A 206 -5.67 35.06 5.52
N GLY A 207 -5.39 35.72 6.63
CA GLY A 207 -4.75 37.03 6.60
C GLY A 207 -4.67 37.66 7.98
N TYR A 208 -4.20 38.89 8.00
CA TYR A 208 -4.07 39.72 9.19
C TYR A 208 -4.00 41.20 8.79
N GLY A 209 -4.25 42.08 9.75
CA GLY A 209 -4.10 43.51 9.55
C GLY A 209 -4.10 44.26 10.88
N GLU A 210 -4.27 45.58 10.77
CA GLU A 210 -4.43 46.48 11.90
C GLU A 210 -5.49 47.52 11.56
N GLU A 211 -6.36 47.84 12.52
CA GLU A 211 -7.32 48.94 12.40
C GLU A 211 -7.21 49.80 13.67
N ASN A 212 -6.92 51.09 13.50
CA ASN A 212 -6.82 52.05 14.60
C ASN A 212 -5.85 51.61 15.73
N GLY A 213 -4.71 51.00 15.39
CA GLY A 213 -3.74 50.50 16.38
C GLY A 213 -4.09 49.14 16.99
N VAL A 214 -5.19 48.51 16.54
CA VAL A 214 -5.63 47.19 17.04
C VAL A 214 -5.31 46.12 15.99
N PRO A 215 -4.34 45.23 16.25
CA PRO A 215 -4.01 44.15 15.34
C PRO A 215 -5.10 43.08 15.34
N TYR A 216 -5.37 42.49 14.17
CA TYR A 216 -6.34 41.42 14.02
C TYR A 216 -5.89 40.33 13.04
N TRP A 217 -6.43 39.13 13.22
CA TRP A 217 -6.45 38.04 12.24
C TRP A 217 -7.68 38.16 11.34
N ILE A 218 -7.57 37.75 10.08
CA ILE A 218 -8.70 37.50 9.18
C ILE A 218 -8.92 35.99 9.16
N ALA A 219 -10.04 35.52 9.70
CA ALA A 219 -10.34 34.10 9.87
C ALA A 219 -11.59 33.69 9.09
N GLN A 220 -11.45 32.72 8.18
CA GLN A 220 -12.58 32.07 7.51
C GLN A 220 -13.23 31.06 8.45
N SER A 221 -14.56 31.04 8.46
CA SER A 221 -15.40 30.12 9.25
C SER A 221 -16.23 29.19 8.37
N ALA A 222 -16.64 28.05 8.93
CA ALA A 222 -17.61 27.13 8.31
C ALA A 222 -19.07 27.45 8.67
N LEU A 223 -19.34 28.56 9.37
CA LEU A 223 -20.69 29.01 9.74
C LEU A 223 -21.48 29.61 8.56
N GLY A 224 -20.86 29.72 7.39
CA GLY A 224 -21.48 30.16 6.15
C GLY A 224 -21.42 31.67 5.89
N GLU A 225 -21.75 32.06 4.66
CA GLU A 225 -21.63 33.44 4.17
C GLU A 225 -22.56 34.44 4.88
N ASN A 226 -23.64 33.96 5.51
CA ASN A 226 -24.57 34.81 6.24
C ASN A 226 -24.08 35.18 7.66
N TRP A 227 -23.01 34.54 8.13
CA TRP A 227 -22.41 34.80 9.43
C TRP A 227 -21.23 35.76 9.32
N GLY A 228 -21.04 36.65 10.31
CA GLY A 228 -19.91 37.57 10.35
C GLY A 228 -19.80 38.50 9.13
N GLU A 229 -18.57 38.74 8.69
CA GLU A 229 -18.25 39.59 7.55
C GLU A 229 -18.19 38.72 6.28
N LYS A 230 -19.35 38.23 5.83
CA LYS A 230 -19.48 37.29 4.70
C LYS A 230 -18.77 35.95 4.90
N GLY A 231 -18.89 35.37 6.09
CA GLY A 231 -18.24 34.11 6.48
C GLY A 231 -16.86 34.26 7.11
N TYR A 232 -16.39 35.50 7.28
CA TYR A 232 -15.11 35.81 7.91
C TYR A 232 -15.31 36.55 9.24
N ALA A 233 -14.33 36.44 10.13
CA ALA A 233 -14.22 37.27 11.32
C ALA A 233 -12.86 37.94 11.39
N ARG A 234 -12.85 39.18 11.86
CA ARG A 234 -11.64 39.85 12.30
C ARG A 234 -11.47 39.58 13.79
N ILE A 235 -10.41 38.90 14.20
CA ILE A 235 -10.23 38.43 15.59
C ILE A 235 -9.01 39.13 16.18
N LEU A 236 -9.12 39.65 17.40
CA LEU A 236 -7.99 40.30 18.09
C LEU A 236 -6.75 39.40 18.10
N ARG A 237 -5.62 39.97 17.67
CA ARG A 237 -4.31 39.30 17.57
C ARG A 237 -3.36 39.84 18.65
N ASP A 238 -2.30 39.09 18.92
CA ASP A 238 -1.22 39.36 19.90
C ASP A 238 -1.67 39.25 21.37
N GLN A 239 -2.71 38.44 21.62
CA GLN A 239 -3.24 38.14 22.96
C GLN A 239 -3.59 36.66 23.16
N SER A 240 -3.28 35.78 22.20
CA SER A 240 -3.66 34.35 22.24
C SER A 240 -5.16 34.17 22.53
N LEU A 241 -6.01 35.03 21.95
CA LEU A 241 -7.42 35.13 22.31
C LEU A 241 -8.12 33.77 22.16
N CYS A 242 -8.68 33.28 23.26
CA CYS A 242 -9.37 31.98 23.32
C CYS A 242 -8.56 30.81 22.74
N LEU A 243 -7.24 30.82 22.97
CA LEU A 243 -6.28 29.77 22.61
C LEU A 243 -6.11 29.56 21.09
N ILE A 244 -6.40 30.59 20.28
CA ILE A 244 -6.36 30.50 18.81
C ILE A 244 -4.98 30.08 18.25
N ASP A 245 -3.90 30.33 18.98
CA ASP A 245 -2.52 30.00 18.61
C ASP A 245 -1.98 28.70 19.23
N HIS A 246 -2.80 27.93 19.96
CA HIS A 246 -2.34 26.71 20.63
C HIS A 246 -2.18 25.51 19.70
N VAL A 247 -2.99 25.41 18.63
CA VAL A 247 -2.95 24.26 17.72
C VAL A 247 -2.87 24.65 16.22
N PRO A 248 -1.95 25.56 15.83
CA PRO A 248 -1.86 26.01 14.46
C PRO A 248 -1.21 24.92 13.59
N THR A 249 -1.85 24.59 12.47
CA THR A 249 -1.38 23.55 11.55
C THR A 249 -1.58 23.96 10.09
N ILE A 250 -0.71 23.44 9.21
CA ILE A 250 -0.87 23.51 7.75
C ILE A 250 -0.81 22.09 7.16
N PRO A 251 -1.44 21.83 5.99
CA PRO A 251 -1.25 20.57 5.29
C PRO A 251 0.23 20.39 4.91
N TYR A 252 0.77 19.18 5.09
CA TYR A 252 2.16 18.87 4.76
C TYR A 252 2.27 18.18 3.41
N ILE A 253 3.03 18.80 2.50
CA ILE A 253 3.31 18.35 1.12
C ILE A 253 2.05 17.83 0.40
N ILE A 254 1.35 18.73 -0.27
CA ILE A 254 0.16 18.39 -1.05
C ILE A 254 0.55 17.77 -2.39
N LEU A 255 -0.10 16.68 -2.76
CA LEU A 255 0.14 15.94 -3.98
C LEU A 255 -1.03 16.03 -4.95
N ASP A 256 -0.71 16.43 -6.18
CA ASP A 256 -1.63 16.35 -7.30
C ASP A 256 -1.78 14.92 -7.80
N PRO A 257 -3.01 14.38 -7.88
CA PRO A 257 -3.23 13.02 -8.34
C PRO A 257 -2.79 12.75 -9.78
N GLU A 258 -2.64 13.79 -10.60
CA GLU A 258 -2.24 13.70 -12.01
C GLU A 258 -0.73 13.81 -12.20
N LEU A 259 0.01 14.32 -11.20
CA LEU A 259 1.41 14.74 -11.38
C LEU A 259 2.42 14.00 -10.50
N GLU A 260 2.07 13.62 -9.26
CA GLU A 260 3.09 13.33 -8.23
C GLU A 260 2.90 12.03 -7.43
N TYR A 261 4.01 11.66 -6.81
CA TYR A 261 4.40 10.43 -6.13
C TYR A 261 5.04 10.81 -4.76
N PRO A 262 4.99 10.03 -3.64
CA PRO A 262 4.37 8.73 -3.35
C PRO A 262 2.92 8.77 -2.86
N ARG A 263 2.26 7.61 -2.92
CA ARG A 263 1.01 7.36 -2.19
C ARG A 263 1.12 6.15 -1.27
N PRO A 264 0.86 6.31 0.04
CA PRO A 264 0.99 5.22 1.00
C PRO A 264 0.01 4.09 0.70
N TYR A 265 0.39 2.87 1.08
CA TYR A 265 -0.49 1.72 1.04
C TYR A 265 -1.54 1.76 2.15
N GLN A 266 -2.80 1.53 1.78
CA GLN A 266 -3.91 1.40 2.71
C GLN A 266 -4.15 -0.07 3.04
N TYR A 267 -4.23 -0.38 4.33
CA TYR A 267 -4.64 -1.69 4.81
C TYR A 267 -6.16 -1.80 4.89
N MET A 268 -6.73 -2.85 4.30
CA MET A 268 -8.16 -3.11 4.34
C MET A 268 -8.44 -4.58 4.61
N TRP A 269 -9.50 -4.83 5.38
CA TRP A 269 -10.13 -6.14 5.43
C TRP A 269 -10.93 -6.37 4.16
N VAL A 270 -10.67 -7.49 3.47
CA VAL A 270 -11.44 -7.83 2.28
C VAL A 270 -12.72 -8.55 2.68
N ALA A 271 -13.83 -8.05 2.13
CA ALA A 271 -15.15 -8.67 2.20
C ALA A 271 -15.56 -9.15 3.61
N ILE A 272 -15.79 -8.20 4.52
CA ILE A 272 -16.25 -8.42 5.91
C ILE A 272 -17.52 -9.30 5.96
N GLU A 273 -18.36 -9.24 4.92
CA GLU A 273 -19.59 -10.01 4.77
C GLU A 273 -19.38 -11.45 4.24
N THR A 274 -18.15 -11.85 3.93
CA THR A 274 -17.80 -13.21 3.48
C THR A 274 -17.16 -14.05 4.59
N GLU A 275 -16.99 -15.35 4.33
CA GLU A 275 -16.20 -16.27 5.16
C GLU A 275 -14.68 -16.21 4.87
N ALA A 276 -14.17 -15.16 4.22
CA ALA A 276 -12.74 -15.00 3.98
C ALA A 276 -11.99 -14.80 5.31
N ARG A 277 -11.07 -15.72 5.65
CA ARG A 277 -10.37 -15.76 6.94
C ARG A 277 -8.93 -16.23 6.81
N CYS A 278 -8.08 -15.74 7.70
CA CYS A 278 -6.77 -16.31 7.98
C CYS A 278 -6.89 -17.59 8.80
N ILE A 279 -5.80 -18.34 8.96
CA ILE A 279 -5.78 -19.63 9.70
C ILE A 279 -6.37 -19.48 11.12
N ASP A 280 -6.08 -18.39 11.82
CA ASP A 280 -6.57 -18.13 13.18
C ASP A 280 -8.05 -17.69 13.26
N GLY A 281 -8.69 -17.42 12.12
CA GLY A 281 -10.06 -16.92 12.04
C GLY A 281 -10.18 -15.39 12.03
N SER A 282 -9.09 -14.64 11.96
CA SER A 282 -9.13 -13.21 11.64
C SER A 282 -9.54 -12.99 10.17
N PHE A 283 -9.98 -11.80 9.80
CA PHE A 283 -10.39 -11.51 8.42
C PHE A 283 -9.19 -11.48 7.48
N ALA A 284 -9.36 -11.98 6.24
CA ALA A 284 -8.33 -11.80 5.21
C ALA A 284 -8.18 -10.32 4.82
N THR A 285 -6.98 -9.91 4.42
CA THR A 285 -6.63 -8.49 4.24
C THR A 285 -5.84 -8.21 2.97
N ILE A 286 -5.81 -6.95 2.59
CA ILE A 286 -5.09 -6.46 1.41
C ILE A 286 -4.50 -5.09 1.71
N TYR A 287 -3.31 -4.82 1.16
CA TYR A 287 -2.80 -3.47 1.03
C TYR A 287 -3.01 -2.95 -0.39
N PHE A 288 -3.35 -1.68 -0.56
CA PHE A 288 -3.46 -1.10 -1.89
C PHE A 288 -3.07 0.38 -1.93
N SER A 289 -2.57 0.83 -3.07
CA SER A 289 -2.13 2.21 -3.31
C SER A 289 -2.63 2.67 -4.69
N GLN A 290 -3.11 3.91 -4.77
CA GLN A 290 -3.63 4.50 -6.01
C GLN A 290 -2.50 4.89 -6.95
N GLY A 291 -2.67 4.60 -8.24
CA GLY A 291 -1.78 5.07 -9.29
C GLY A 291 -1.92 6.58 -9.53
N TYR A 292 -1.10 7.12 -10.42
CA TYR A 292 -1.14 8.52 -10.83
C TYR A 292 -0.79 8.68 -12.31
N GLY A 293 -1.13 9.84 -12.88
CA GLY A 293 -0.95 10.10 -14.32
C GLY A 293 -1.60 9.02 -15.19
N ASP A 294 -0.85 8.45 -16.13
CA ASP A 294 -1.34 7.39 -17.02
C ASP A 294 -1.51 6.02 -16.33
N GLY A 295 -1.04 5.88 -15.09
CA GLY A 295 -1.16 4.66 -14.31
C GLY A 295 -2.48 4.54 -13.54
N LEU A 296 -3.32 5.59 -13.53
CA LEU A 296 -4.68 5.56 -12.96
C LEU A 296 -5.56 4.44 -13.54
N THR A 297 -5.32 4.03 -14.79
CA THR A 297 -6.06 2.95 -15.47
C THR A 297 -5.31 1.63 -15.50
N LYS A 298 -4.13 1.55 -14.87
CA LYS A 298 -3.26 0.37 -14.87
C LYS A 298 -3.21 -0.23 -13.48
N ALA A 299 -3.14 -1.55 -13.38
CA ALA A 299 -3.02 -2.25 -12.10
C ALA A 299 -2.00 -3.38 -12.11
N ILE A 300 -1.30 -3.50 -10.98
CA ILE A 300 -0.51 -4.68 -10.64
C ILE A 300 -0.99 -5.23 -9.30
N THR A 301 -1.14 -6.55 -9.24
CA THR A 301 -1.48 -7.27 -8.02
C THR A 301 -0.34 -8.21 -7.68
N PHE A 302 0.09 -8.25 -6.43
CA PHE A 302 1.16 -9.11 -5.94
C PHE A 302 0.62 -10.05 -4.85
N PHE A 303 0.70 -11.35 -5.08
CA PHE A 303 0.48 -12.34 -4.01
C PHE A 303 1.74 -12.48 -3.14
N GLU A 304 1.57 -12.26 -1.85
CA GLU A 304 2.61 -12.50 -0.86
C GLU A 304 2.99 -14.00 -0.80
N GLY A 305 4.27 -14.26 -0.58
CA GLY A 305 4.83 -15.61 -0.41
C GLY A 305 5.05 -15.98 1.05
N GLY A 306 5.65 -17.15 1.31
CA GLY A 306 5.95 -17.57 2.67
C GLY A 306 5.99 -19.09 2.90
N GLY A 307 6.06 -19.90 1.85
CA GLY A 307 5.99 -21.36 1.95
C GLY A 307 4.57 -21.87 2.26
N TRP A 308 4.46 -23.14 2.64
CA TRP A 308 3.19 -23.81 2.88
C TRP A 308 3.19 -24.51 4.24
N CYS A 309 2.00 -24.71 4.78
CA CYS A 309 1.81 -25.68 5.86
C CYS A 309 1.63 -27.08 5.32
N TYR A 310 2.75 -27.67 4.92
CA TYR A 310 2.86 -29.03 4.40
C TYR A 310 3.59 -29.96 5.38
N GLY A 311 3.48 -31.27 5.17
CA GLY A 311 4.11 -32.28 6.02
C GLY A 311 4.00 -33.66 5.39
N ARG A 312 4.82 -34.63 5.81
CA ARG A 312 4.82 -35.97 5.21
C ARG A 312 3.57 -36.79 5.57
N ASN A 313 2.75 -36.28 6.49
CA ASN A 313 1.41 -36.79 6.81
C ASN A 313 0.48 -35.65 7.22
N GLN A 314 -0.82 -35.95 7.29
CA GLN A 314 -1.86 -35.00 7.67
C GLN A 314 -1.72 -34.43 9.09
N THR A 315 -1.08 -35.15 10.02
CA THR A 315 -0.85 -34.66 11.38
C THR A 315 0.18 -33.54 11.38
N GLU A 316 1.28 -33.69 10.63
CA GLU A 316 2.29 -32.65 10.46
C GLU A 316 1.72 -31.39 9.77
N VAL A 317 0.85 -31.57 8.78
CA VAL A 317 0.13 -30.44 8.14
C VAL A 317 -0.68 -29.66 9.17
N LYS A 318 -1.47 -30.36 10.00
CA LYS A 318 -2.28 -29.74 11.07
C LYS A 318 -1.42 -29.05 12.13
N GLU A 319 -0.27 -29.63 12.45
CA GLU A 319 0.67 -29.03 13.38
C GLU A 319 1.27 -27.73 12.84
N CYS A 320 1.70 -27.71 11.56
CA CYS A 320 2.14 -26.46 10.95
C CYS A 320 1.04 -25.40 10.97
N LEU A 321 -0.20 -25.75 10.57
CA LEU A 321 -1.30 -24.80 10.58
C LEU A 321 -1.53 -24.22 11.99
N TYR A 322 -1.41 -25.06 13.02
CA TYR A 322 -1.51 -24.64 14.42
C TYR A 322 -0.41 -23.66 14.81
N GLU A 323 0.86 -23.94 14.50
CA GLU A 323 1.99 -23.05 14.81
C GLU A 323 1.90 -21.73 14.04
N ARG A 324 1.57 -21.81 12.74
CA ARG A 324 1.46 -20.67 11.84
C ARG A 324 0.29 -19.75 12.17
N SER A 325 -0.78 -20.27 12.79
CA SER A 325 -1.91 -19.45 13.25
C SER A 325 -1.51 -18.31 14.21
N SER A 326 -0.34 -18.38 14.84
CA SER A 326 0.19 -17.33 15.72
C SER A 326 1.13 -16.34 15.03
N THR A 327 1.46 -16.53 13.76
CA THR A 327 2.39 -15.65 13.02
C THR A 327 1.63 -14.68 12.11
N ASP A 328 2.32 -13.74 11.50
CA ASP A 328 1.81 -12.91 10.40
C ASP A 328 1.23 -13.74 9.26
N LEU A 329 1.92 -14.82 8.86
CA LEU A 329 1.50 -15.72 7.79
C LEU A 329 0.32 -16.65 8.15
N GLY A 330 -0.35 -16.45 9.28
CA GLY A 330 -1.56 -17.17 9.68
C GLY A 330 -2.59 -16.33 10.45
N SER A 331 -2.29 -15.05 10.72
CA SER A 331 -3.19 -14.11 11.40
C SER A 331 -3.03 -12.70 10.86
N SER A 332 -4.12 -12.11 10.40
CA SER A 332 -4.13 -10.72 9.96
C SER A 332 -3.92 -9.71 11.10
N ASN A 333 -4.16 -10.11 12.36
CA ASN A 333 -3.97 -9.25 13.53
C ASN A 333 -2.50 -8.86 13.75
N ASN A 334 -1.57 -9.59 13.13
CA ASN A 334 -0.13 -9.35 13.21
C ASN A 334 0.38 -8.45 12.07
N TYR A 335 -0.45 -8.11 11.08
CA TYR A 335 -0.06 -7.14 10.04
C TYR A 335 -0.25 -5.70 10.54
N PRO A 336 0.69 -4.78 10.25
CA PRO A 336 0.57 -3.40 10.67
C PRO A 336 -0.50 -2.64 9.86
N GLN A 337 -1.18 -1.66 10.46
CA GLN A 337 -2.19 -0.84 9.75
C GLN A 337 -1.60 -0.06 8.56
N THR A 338 -0.30 0.22 8.62
CA THR A 338 0.49 0.78 7.52
C THR A 338 1.76 -0.05 7.40
N ASN A 339 2.06 -0.54 6.20
CA ASN A 339 3.31 -1.23 5.94
C ASN A 339 4.08 -0.48 4.85
N TYR A 340 5.37 -0.24 5.09
CA TYR A 340 6.27 0.16 4.04
C TYR A 340 6.55 -1.08 3.19
N LEU A 341 5.69 -1.32 2.20
CA LEU A 341 5.92 -2.31 1.15
C LEU A 341 7.03 -1.88 0.17
N ASN A 342 7.91 -0.97 0.61
CA ASN A 342 9.00 -0.40 -0.17
C ASN A 342 9.90 -1.47 -0.76
N ARG A 343 9.96 -2.68 -0.17
CA ARG A 343 10.70 -3.81 -0.75
C ARG A 343 10.01 -4.44 -1.95
N THR A 344 8.67 -4.54 -1.98
CA THR A 344 7.92 -5.24 -3.05
C THR A 344 7.46 -4.31 -4.17
N PHE A 345 7.14 -3.08 -3.80
CA PHE A 345 6.74 -2.03 -4.70
C PHE A 345 7.41 -0.76 -4.22
N PHE A 346 8.59 -0.49 -4.79
CA PHE A 346 9.27 0.74 -4.49
C PHE A 346 8.36 1.87 -4.88
N GLU A 347 8.24 2.77 -3.94
CA GLU A 347 7.46 3.93 -4.18
C GLU A 347 8.24 4.72 -5.28
N GLU A 348 9.53 4.99 -5.11
CA GLU A 348 10.29 5.93 -5.97
C GLU A 348 10.35 5.47 -7.44
N PRO A 349 10.00 6.32 -8.43
CA PRO A 349 10.08 5.96 -9.85
C PRO A 349 11.46 5.53 -10.32
N GLU A 350 12.52 6.04 -9.68
CA GLU A 350 13.90 5.64 -9.95
C GLU A 350 14.16 4.18 -9.54
N GLN A 351 13.42 3.68 -8.55
CA GLN A 351 13.55 2.34 -7.97
C GLN A 351 12.53 1.34 -8.57
N ASP A 352 11.35 1.79 -9.00
CA ASP A 352 10.35 1.00 -9.73
C ASP A 352 10.03 1.59 -11.09
N LEU A 353 10.77 1.13 -12.11
CA LEU A 353 10.70 1.62 -13.48
C LEU A 353 9.48 1.10 -14.25
N LEU A 354 8.75 0.12 -13.70
CA LEU A 354 7.65 -0.54 -14.39
C LEU A 354 6.30 -0.13 -13.83
N PHE A 355 6.19 -0.04 -12.50
CA PHE A 355 4.92 -0.01 -11.80
C PHE A 355 4.78 1.12 -10.78
N SER A 356 5.79 1.99 -10.62
CA SER A 356 5.77 3.11 -9.65
C SER A 356 4.50 3.96 -9.72
N ASN A 357 3.97 4.18 -10.93
CA ASN A 357 2.76 4.98 -11.14
C ASN A 357 1.46 4.20 -11.29
N TRP A 358 1.47 2.86 -11.23
CA TRP A 358 0.28 2.03 -11.40
C TRP A 358 -0.53 1.96 -10.11
N ASN A 359 -1.80 1.57 -10.19
CA ASN A 359 -2.50 1.08 -9.00
C ASN A 359 -1.85 -0.23 -8.55
N ARG A 360 -1.51 -0.33 -7.27
CA ARG A 360 -0.76 -1.46 -6.72
C ARG A 360 -1.58 -2.12 -5.63
N PHE A 361 -1.70 -3.43 -5.70
CA PHE A 361 -2.42 -4.24 -4.72
C PHE A 361 -1.49 -5.34 -4.21
N PHE A 362 -1.34 -5.45 -2.90
CA PHE A 362 -0.56 -6.50 -2.25
C PHE A 362 -1.50 -7.37 -1.43
N ILE A 363 -1.60 -8.63 -1.83
CA ILE A 363 -2.51 -9.62 -1.27
C ILE A 363 -1.76 -10.36 -0.16
N ASN A 364 -2.19 -10.16 1.08
CA ASN A 364 -1.58 -10.78 2.25
C ASN A 364 -1.78 -12.29 2.25
N TYR A 365 -0.72 -13.02 2.60
CA TYR A 365 -0.73 -14.47 2.65
C TYR A 365 -0.91 -14.97 4.07
N CYS A 366 -2.13 -15.39 4.40
CA CYS A 366 -2.46 -15.86 5.75
C CYS A 366 -3.24 -17.18 5.82
N ASP A 367 -3.33 -17.92 4.70
CA ASP A 367 -4.08 -19.19 4.63
C ASP A 367 -3.20 -20.45 4.76
N GLY A 368 -1.88 -20.34 4.58
CA GLY A 368 -0.94 -21.46 4.69
C GLY A 368 -1.02 -22.53 3.59
N ALA A 369 -1.94 -22.39 2.63
CA ALA A 369 -2.17 -23.33 1.53
C ALA A 369 -1.82 -22.75 0.16
N GLY A 370 -1.11 -21.62 0.12
CA GLY A 370 -0.68 -20.94 -1.10
C GLY A 370 -1.80 -20.23 -1.84
N HIS A 371 -2.66 -19.48 -1.13
CA HIS A 371 -3.79 -18.72 -1.69
C HIS A 371 -4.83 -19.60 -2.38
N GLN A 372 -5.04 -20.82 -1.92
CA GLN A 372 -6.04 -21.70 -2.50
C GLN A 372 -6.55 -22.74 -1.50
N GLY A 373 -7.51 -23.55 -1.95
CA GLY A 373 -8.16 -24.53 -1.08
C GLY A 373 -9.26 -23.90 -0.23
N TYR A 374 -10.18 -24.75 0.21
CA TYR A 374 -11.32 -24.36 1.00
C TYR A 374 -11.78 -25.57 1.81
N LYS A 375 -12.13 -25.29 3.07
CA LYS A 375 -12.78 -26.25 3.94
C LYS A 375 -13.90 -25.55 4.70
N LYS A 376 -15.14 -25.94 4.54
CA LYS A 376 -16.28 -25.28 5.18
C LYS A 376 -16.14 -25.29 6.70
N ASP A 377 -15.98 -26.47 7.29
CA ASP A 377 -15.84 -26.57 8.74
C ASP A 377 -14.37 -26.38 9.16
N PRO A 378 -14.09 -25.56 10.19
CA PRO A 378 -12.73 -25.38 10.69
C PRO A 378 -12.11 -26.71 11.14
N ILE A 379 -10.80 -26.84 10.95
CA ILE A 379 -10.05 -27.98 11.48
C ILE A 379 -9.80 -27.72 12.96
N VAL A 380 -10.36 -28.57 13.82
CA VAL A 380 -10.03 -28.54 15.25
C VAL A 380 -8.74 -29.33 15.46
N HIS A 381 -7.69 -28.67 15.96
CA HIS A 381 -6.43 -29.30 16.32
C HIS A 381 -5.92 -28.73 17.65
N LYS A 382 -5.62 -29.63 18.59
CA LYS A 382 -5.41 -29.31 20.01
C LYS A 382 -6.63 -28.55 20.55
N ASP A 383 -6.55 -27.23 20.64
CA ASP A 383 -7.58 -26.38 21.25
C ASP A 383 -7.98 -25.21 20.33
N LYS A 384 -7.48 -25.17 19.10
CA LYS A 384 -7.74 -24.11 18.13
C LYS A 384 -8.61 -24.60 16.98
N SER A 385 -9.48 -23.71 16.52
CA SER A 385 -10.19 -23.87 15.24
C SER A 385 -9.34 -23.20 14.15
N LEU A 386 -8.89 -23.98 13.18
CA LEU A 386 -8.00 -23.55 12.10
C LEU A 386 -8.79 -23.45 10.80
N TYR A 387 -8.77 -22.29 10.16
CA TYR A 387 -9.58 -21.99 8.99
C TYR A 387 -8.76 -22.10 7.71
N LEU A 388 -9.19 -22.96 6.78
CA LEU A 388 -8.63 -23.02 5.42
C LEU A 388 -9.60 -22.36 4.46
N ARG A 389 -9.24 -21.15 3.99
CA ARG A 389 -10.10 -20.28 3.17
C ARG A 389 -9.38 -19.71 1.95
N GLY A 390 -8.22 -20.24 1.55
CA GLY A 390 -7.39 -19.67 0.49
C GLY A 390 -8.17 -19.32 -0.79
N GLU A 391 -9.04 -20.20 -1.29
CA GLU A 391 -9.89 -19.88 -2.45
C GLU A 391 -10.88 -18.74 -2.20
N LEU A 392 -11.58 -18.73 -1.05
CA LEU A 392 -12.51 -17.65 -0.72
C LEU A 392 -11.78 -16.33 -0.50
N ASN A 393 -10.60 -16.37 0.13
CA ASN A 393 -9.72 -15.23 0.30
C ASN A 393 -9.37 -14.65 -1.06
N THR A 394 -8.77 -15.45 -1.96
CA THR A 394 -8.35 -14.99 -3.29
C THR A 394 -9.50 -14.44 -4.13
N LYS A 395 -10.68 -15.05 -4.07
CA LYS A 395 -11.88 -14.53 -4.76
C LYS A 395 -12.33 -13.20 -4.16
N ALA A 396 -12.36 -13.07 -2.83
CA ALA A 396 -12.69 -11.83 -2.15
C ALA A 396 -11.67 -10.71 -2.45
N HIS A 397 -10.37 -11.05 -2.54
CA HIS A 397 -9.33 -10.13 -2.97
C HIS A 397 -9.57 -9.64 -4.39
N LEU A 398 -9.89 -10.52 -5.34
CA LEU A 398 -10.22 -10.12 -6.71
C LEU A 398 -11.46 -9.22 -6.74
N ASP A 399 -12.54 -9.59 -6.05
CA ASP A 399 -13.75 -8.77 -6.00
C ASP A 399 -13.48 -7.39 -5.41
N PHE A 400 -12.64 -7.30 -4.36
CA PHE A 400 -12.16 -6.04 -3.82
C PHE A 400 -11.40 -5.24 -4.88
N ILE A 401 -10.40 -5.84 -5.55
CA ILE A 401 -9.61 -5.19 -6.60
C ILE A 401 -10.52 -4.62 -7.70
N LEU A 402 -11.46 -5.42 -8.21
CA LEU A 402 -12.39 -5.02 -9.27
C LEU A 402 -13.43 -3.98 -8.79
N SER A 403 -13.72 -3.91 -7.49
CA SER A 403 -14.54 -2.84 -6.92
C SER A 403 -13.79 -1.51 -6.84
N LYS A 404 -12.46 -1.56 -6.66
CA LYS A 404 -11.60 -0.38 -6.55
C LYS A 404 -11.17 0.16 -7.91
N LEU A 405 -10.83 -0.73 -8.85
CA LEU A 405 -10.52 -0.41 -10.24
C LEU A 405 -11.40 -1.25 -11.16
N PRO A 406 -12.57 -0.73 -11.57
CA PRO A 406 -13.48 -1.44 -12.45
C PRO A 406 -12.84 -1.78 -13.81
N PRO A 407 -13.02 -3.01 -14.34
CA PRO A 407 -12.49 -3.42 -15.63
C PRO A 407 -12.81 -2.47 -16.79
N GLU A 408 -13.94 -1.77 -16.76
CA GLU A 408 -14.41 -0.89 -17.84
C GLU A 408 -13.46 0.26 -18.15
N ILE A 409 -12.71 0.73 -17.15
CA ILE A 409 -11.73 1.82 -17.31
C ILE A 409 -10.29 1.32 -17.35
N MET A 410 -10.07 0.03 -17.11
CA MET A 410 -8.75 -0.56 -17.01
C MET A 410 -8.12 -0.68 -18.41
N THR A 411 -6.85 -0.33 -18.53
CA THR A 411 -6.06 -0.50 -19.76
C THR A 411 -5.09 -1.67 -19.64
N ASP A 412 -4.51 -1.84 -18.45
CA ASP A 412 -3.43 -2.79 -18.19
C ASP A 412 -3.63 -3.48 -16.84
N PHE A 413 -3.42 -4.79 -16.82
CA PHE A 413 -3.41 -5.59 -15.60
C PHE A 413 -2.21 -6.53 -15.56
N VAL A 414 -1.54 -6.61 -14.40
CA VAL A 414 -0.49 -7.57 -14.12
C VAL A 414 -0.85 -8.39 -12.89
N LEU A 415 -0.85 -9.71 -13.03
CA LEU A 415 -0.95 -10.64 -11.90
C LEU A 415 0.45 -11.17 -11.56
N SER A 416 0.98 -10.83 -10.40
CA SER A 416 2.29 -11.24 -9.93
C SER A 416 2.23 -11.79 -8.52
N GLY A 417 3.38 -12.21 -8.01
CA GLY A 417 3.57 -12.71 -6.66
C GLY A 417 4.93 -13.36 -6.56
N CYS A 418 5.42 -13.53 -5.33
CA CYS A 418 6.66 -14.26 -5.08
C CYS A 418 6.44 -15.58 -4.35
N SER A 419 7.27 -16.59 -4.64
CA SER A 419 7.37 -17.83 -3.85
C SER A 419 6.05 -18.60 -3.93
N ALA A 420 5.44 -18.93 -2.78
CA ALA A 420 4.08 -19.47 -2.75
C ALA A 420 3.05 -18.57 -3.47
N GLY A 421 3.19 -17.24 -3.37
CA GLY A 421 2.40 -16.27 -4.13
C GLY A 421 2.74 -16.23 -5.63
N GLY A 422 3.98 -16.55 -5.99
CA GLY A 422 4.39 -16.75 -7.38
C GLY A 422 3.67 -17.94 -7.99
N LEU A 423 3.64 -19.09 -7.29
CA LEU A 423 2.83 -20.24 -7.69
C LEU A 423 1.34 -19.88 -7.76
N ALA A 424 0.82 -19.15 -6.77
CA ALA A 424 -0.57 -18.69 -6.78
C ALA A 424 -0.90 -17.83 -8.01
N SER A 425 -0.03 -16.89 -8.37
CA SER A 425 -0.22 -16.05 -9.56
C SER A 425 -0.29 -16.88 -10.84
N LEU A 426 0.47 -17.97 -10.92
CA LEU A 426 0.43 -18.93 -12.03
C LEU A 426 -0.87 -19.75 -12.00
N MET A 427 -1.34 -20.16 -10.82
CA MET A 427 -2.52 -21.00 -10.65
C MET A 427 -3.84 -20.25 -10.91
N TRP A 428 -3.91 -18.98 -10.51
CA TRP A 428 -5.11 -18.15 -10.60
C TRP A 428 -5.21 -17.29 -11.86
N THR A 429 -4.16 -17.27 -12.69
CA THR A 429 -4.05 -16.36 -13.85
C THR A 429 -5.25 -16.39 -14.79
N ASP A 430 -5.68 -17.58 -15.23
CA ASP A 430 -6.79 -17.69 -16.18
C ASP A 430 -8.11 -17.26 -15.53
N TYR A 431 -8.32 -17.52 -14.22
CA TYR A 431 -9.50 -17.07 -13.49
C TYR A 431 -9.57 -15.53 -13.42
N PHE A 432 -8.46 -14.88 -13.08
CA PHE A 432 -8.37 -13.41 -13.05
C PHE A 432 -8.58 -12.82 -14.45
N LYS A 433 -7.91 -13.38 -15.46
CA LYS A 433 -8.03 -12.95 -16.86
C LYS A 433 -9.48 -13.04 -17.34
N ASP A 434 -10.17 -14.14 -17.09
CA ASP A 434 -11.55 -14.33 -17.52
C ASP A 434 -12.50 -13.31 -16.85
N LYS A 435 -12.34 -13.05 -15.55
CA LYS A 435 -13.16 -12.07 -14.82
C LYS A 435 -12.98 -10.65 -15.31
N ILE A 436 -11.78 -10.28 -15.73
CA ILE A 436 -11.47 -8.95 -16.25
C ILE A 436 -11.89 -8.83 -17.72
N LEU A 437 -11.46 -9.74 -18.58
CA LEU A 437 -11.66 -9.65 -20.03
C LEU A 437 -13.10 -9.88 -20.47
N THR A 438 -13.90 -10.60 -19.68
CA THR A 438 -15.35 -10.70 -19.94
C THR A 438 -16.05 -9.33 -19.86
N ARG A 439 -15.55 -8.43 -19.00
CA ARG A 439 -16.09 -7.06 -18.84
C ARG A 439 -15.39 -6.05 -19.75
N ASN A 440 -14.09 -6.24 -20.02
CA ASN A 440 -13.34 -5.40 -20.94
C ASN A 440 -12.31 -6.22 -21.73
N PRO A 441 -12.63 -6.66 -22.97
CA PRO A 441 -11.72 -7.50 -23.76
C PRO A 441 -10.48 -6.76 -24.28
N LYS A 442 -10.37 -5.44 -24.07
CA LYS A 442 -9.24 -4.62 -24.51
C LYS A 442 -8.10 -4.53 -23.48
N VAL A 443 -8.34 -4.98 -22.24
CA VAL A 443 -7.31 -4.91 -21.19
C VAL A 443 -6.10 -5.75 -21.60
N LYS A 444 -4.90 -5.16 -21.52
CA LYS A 444 -3.65 -5.90 -21.67
C LYS A 444 -3.38 -6.67 -20.38
N TYR A 445 -3.49 -7.99 -20.43
CA TYR A 445 -3.30 -8.86 -19.28
C TYR A 445 -1.99 -9.64 -19.40
N THR A 446 -1.18 -9.67 -18.34
CA THR A 446 0.04 -10.49 -18.26
C THR A 446 0.18 -11.04 -16.85
N ALA A 447 0.51 -12.32 -16.70
CA ALA A 447 0.96 -12.86 -15.42
C ALA A 447 2.49 -12.87 -15.35
N MET A 448 3.04 -12.57 -14.18
CA MET A 448 4.48 -12.50 -13.97
C MET A 448 4.85 -13.16 -12.63
N PRO A 449 4.75 -14.52 -12.56
CA PRO A 449 5.12 -15.28 -11.37
C PRO A 449 6.62 -15.20 -11.13
N ASP A 450 7.01 -14.85 -9.91
CA ASP A 450 8.40 -14.76 -9.49
C ASP A 450 8.73 -15.84 -8.46
N SER A 451 9.80 -16.59 -8.73
CA SER A 451 10.32 -17.62 -7.84
C SER A 451 9.24 -18.62 -7.41
N GLY A 452 8.23 -18.82 -8.26
CA GLY A 452 7.05 -19.64 -8.04
C GLY A 452 7.03 -20.91 -8.88
N PHE A 453 8.07 -21.14 -9.69
CA PHE A 453 8.21 -22.33 -10.53
C PHE A 453 9.02 -23.40 -9.79
N PHE A 454 8.36 -24.09 -8.87
CA PHE A 454 8.94 -25.21 -8.13
C PHE A 454 8.87 -26.50 -8.95
N VAL A 455 10.00 -27.19 -9.07
CA VAL A 455 10.14 -28.45 -9.82
C VAL A 455 10.07 -29.65 -8.89
N ASP A 456 9.58 -30.78 -9.40
CA ASP A 456 9.59 -32.03 -8.65
C ASP A 456 10.95 -32.73 -8.80
N TYR A 457 11.75 -32.74 -7.74
CA TYR A 457 13.09 -33.31 -7.76
C TYR A 457 13.39 -34.11 -6.49
N LYS A 458 14.22 -35.14 -6.65
CA LYS A 458 14.59 -36.05 -5.58
C LYS A 458 15.56 -35.36 -4.61
N SER A 459 15.15 -35.22 -3.35
CA SER A 459 16.00 -34.63 -2.31
C SER A 459 17.22 -35.50 -2.04
N VAL A 460 18.37 -34.86 -1.81
CA VAL A 460 19.60 -35.56 -1.40
C VAL A 460 19.55 -36.01 0.06
N LEU A 461 18.67 -35.43 0.87
CA LEU A 461 18.51 -35.77 2.29
C LEU A 461 17.62 -36.99 2.48
N THR A 462 16.43 -36.99 1.86
CA THR A 462 15.44 -38.06 2.04
C THR A 462 15.54 -39.14 0.97
N ASN A 463 16.23 -38.87 -0.14
CA ASN A 463 16.32 -39.76 -1.29
C ASN A 463 14.92 -40.14 -1.83
N ASP A 464 13.99 -39.19 -1.81
CA ASP A 464 12.66 -39.24 -2.45
C ASP A 464 12.21 -37.83 -2.87
N ASN A 465 11.05 -37.75 -3.53
CA ASN A 465 10.42 -36.50 -3.95
C ASN A 465 9.69 -35.83 -2.76
N ASP A 466 10.44 -35.47 -1.71
CA ASP A 466 9.92 -35.00 -0.42
C ASP A 466 8.97 -33.81 -0.54
N TYR A 467 9.31 -32.83 -1.39
CA TYR A 467 8.46 -31.68 -1.68
C TYR A 467 7.07 -32.11 -2.18
N LYS A 468 7.05 -33.02 -3.18
CA LYS A 468 5.80 -33.56 -3.72
C LYS A 468 5.01 -34.33 -2.67
N ILE A 469 5.66 -35.20 -1.91
CA ILE A 469 5.02 -35.98 -0.84
C ILE A 469 4.34 -35.05 0.17
N LYS A 470 5.03 -33.98 0.60
CA LYS A 470 4.50 -33.01 1.55
C LYS A 470 3.34 -32.19 0.98
N MET A 471 3.48 -31.69 -0.24
CA MET A 471 2.44 -30.92 -0.93
C MET A 471 1.18 -31.76 -1.19
N ASP A 472 1.33 -33.05 -1.48
CA ASP A 472 0.21 -33.97 -1.65
C ASP A 472 -0.60 -34.12 -0.35
N GLN A 473 0.04 -34.16 0.81
CA GLN A 473 -0.68 -34.21 2.10
C GLN A 473 -1.44 -32.92 2.40
N LEU A 474 -0.86 -31.77 2.06
CA LEU A 474 -1.57 -30.50 2.15
C LEU A 474 -2.79 -30.50 1.22
N TYR A 475 -2.63 -30.91 -0.04
CA TYR A 475 -3.71 -31.00 -1.02
C TYR A 475 -4.90 -31.84 -0.50
N LEU A 476 -4.63 -32.99 0.12
CA LEU A 476 -5.66 -33.86 0.70
C LEU A 476 -6.49 -33.18 1.79
N ILE A 477 -5.97 -32.14 2.43
CA ILE A 477 -6.66 -31.36 3.47
C ILE A 477 -7.28 -30.10 2.87
N SER A 478 -6.50 -29.26 2.20
CA SER A 478 -6.92 -27.95 1.71
C SER A 478 -7.90 -28.03 0.54
N ASN A 479 -7.83 -29.08 -0.27
CA ASN A 479 -8.65 -29.27 -1.47
C ASN A 479 -9.63 -30.44 -1.34
N ALA A 480 -9.94 -30.86 -0.12
CA ALA A 480 -10.93 -31.92 0.11
C ALA A 480 -12.36 -31.53 -0.35
N GLU A 481 -12.69 -30.23 -0.28
CA GLU A 481 -14.03 -29.70 -0.58
C GLU A 481 -14.02 -28.76 -1.79
N THR A 482 -12.86 -28.55 -2.40
CA THR A 482 -12.73 -27.69 -3.58
C THR A 482 -11.65 -28.15 -4.55
N ASN A 483 -11.79 -27.75 -5.80
CA ASN A 483 -10.82 -28.00 -6.84
C ASN A 483 -9.69 -26.95 -6.83
N LEU A 484 -8.54 -27.29 -7.43
CA LEU A 484 -7.51 -26.31 -7.77
C LEU A 484 -8.08 -25.28 -8.76
N PRO A 485 -7.60 -24.02 -8.73
CA PRO A 485 -8.16 -22.95 -9.56
C PRO A 485 -7.91 -23.13 -11.07
N ASN A 486 -6.85 -23.87 -11.46
CA ASN A 486 -6.56 -24.17 -12.85
C ASN A 486 -7.47 -25.30 -13.37
N SER A 487 -8.70 -24.92 -13.74
CA SER A 487 -9.71 -25.85 -14.28
C SER A 487 -9.26 -26.51 -15.59
N ASN A 488 -8.49 -25.82 -16.44
CA ASN A 488 -7.97 -26.40 -17.67
C ASN A 488 -7.06 -27.60 -17.39
N CYS A 489 -6.17 -27.51 -16.39
CA CYS A 489 -5.33 -28.63 -15.98
C CYS A 489 -6.19 -29.79 -15.44
N LEU A 490 -7.11 -29.50 -14.52
CA LEU A 490 -7.96 -30.51 -13.89
C LEU A 490 -8.85 -31.28 -14.87
N ASN A 491 -9.29 -30.63 -15.95
CA ASN A 491 -10.13 -31.24 -16.98
C ASN A 491 -9.34 -32.11 -17.97
N ASN A 492 -8.00 -31.99 -18.00
CA ASN A 492 -7.13 -32.70 -18.93
C ASN A 492 -6.24 -33.75 -18.25
N VAL A 493 -6.33 -33.90 -16.93
CA VAL A 493 -5.67 -34.98 -16.17
C VAL A 493 -6.69 -35.99 -15.66
N LYS A 494 -6.24 -37.21 -15.34
CA LYS A 494 -7.11 -38.23 -14.76
C LYS A 494 -7.55 -37.83 -13.35
N PRO A 495 -8.72 -38.30 -12.86
CA PRO A 495 -9.20 -37.99 -11.51
C PRO A 495 -8.19 -38.24 -10.39
N GLU A 496 -7.44 -39.35 -10.47
CA GLU A 496 -6.41 -39.75 -9.51
C GLU A 496 -5.14 -38.88 -9.56
N ASP A 497 -4.90 -38.17 -10.67
CA ASP A 497 -3.72 -37.34 -10.91
C ASP A 497 -4.01 -35.85 -10.69
N LYS A 498 -5.19 -35.47 -10.20
CA LYS A 498 -5.59 -34.06 -10.04
C LYS A 498 -4.67 -33.25 -9.13
N ASN A 499 -4.05 -33.87 -8.13
CA ASN A 499 -3.04 -33.25 -7.27
C ASN A 499 -1.80 -32.78 -8.04
N THR A 500 -1.46 -33.42 -9.16
CA THR A 500 -0.32 -33.01 -10.01
C THR A 500 -0.49 -31.60 -10.57
N CYS A 501 -1.73 -31.13 -10.75
CA CYS A 501 -2.04 -29.76 -11.16
C CYS A 501 -1.70 -28.71 -10.09
N PHE A 502 -1.31 -29.12 -8.88
CA PHE A 502 -0.86 -28.19 -7.85
C PHE A 502 0.58 -27.70 -8.10
N PHE A 503 1.33 -28.41 -8.96
CA PHE A 503 2.73 -28.14 -9.25
C PHE A 503 2.88 -27.30 -10.52
N ALA A 504 3.74 -26.28 -10.47
CA ALA A 504 3.94 -25.33 -11.58
C ALA A 504 4.31 -26.03 -12.89
N GLU A 505 5.22 -27.00 -12.84
CA GLU A 505 5.71 -27.75 -14.01
C GLU A 505 4.61 -28.50 -14.79
N ASN A 506 3.50 -28.82 -14.12
CA ASN A 506 2.34 -29.52 -14.69
C ASN A 506 1.25 -28.53 -15.11
N ALA A 507 0.88 -27.62 -14.21
CA ALA A 507 -0.19 -26.67 -14.44
C ALA A 507 0.10 -25.69 -15.59
N ILE A 508 1.37 -25.30 -15.77
CA ILE A 508 1.78 -24.35 -16.81
C ILE A 508 1.41 -24.81 -18.24
N ASN A 509 1.31 -26.13 -18.47
CA ASN A 509 0.96 -26.67 -19.79
C ASN A 509 -0.48 -26.36 -20.21
N TYR A 510 -1.32 -25.91 -19.27
CA TYR A 510 -2.75 -25.71 -19.47
C TYR A 510 -3.16 -24.24 -19.31
N ILE A 511 -2.19 -23.34 -19.09
CA ILE A 511 -2.44 -21.91 -18.92
C ILE A 511 -2.61 -21.25 -20.29
N LYS A 512 -3.68 -20.45 -20.41
CA LYS A 512 -4.01 -19.70 -21.64
C LYS A 512 -3.54 -18.24 -21.60
N SER A 513 -3.25 -17.72 -20.42
CA SER A 513 -2.75 -16.36 -20.20
C SER A 513 -1.30 -16.21 -20.68
N ASP A 514 -0.91 -14.99 -21.09
CA ASP A 514 0.50 -14.69 -21.35
C ASP A 514 1.24 -14.62 -20.02
N VAL A 515 2.32 -15.38 -19.88
CA VAL A 515 3.08 -15.51 -18.63
C VAL A 515 4.54 -15.19 -18.88
N LEU A 516 5.11 -14.28 -18.08
CA LEU A 516 6.55 -14.08 -17.95
C LEU A 516 7.03 -14.71 -16.64
N VAL A 517 7.62 -15.91 -16.72
CA VAL A 517 8.19 -16.60 -15.56
C VAL A 517 9.52 -15.97 -15.19
N LEU A 518 9.60 -15.40 -13.99
CA LEU A 518 10.85 -14.95 -13.37
C LEU A 518 11.32 -16.05 -12.44
N GLN A 519 12.42 -16.73 -12.77
CA GLN A 519 12.88 -17.86 -11.97
C GLN A 519 14.40 -17.91 -11.92
N SER A 520 14.97 -17.85 -10.72
CA SER A 520 16.39 -18.08 -10.54
C SER A 520 16.77 -19.50 -10.96
N GLY A 521 17.87 -19.64 -11.72
CA GLY A 521 18.50 -20.95 -11.96
C GLY A 521 19.12 -21.57 -10.70
N TYR A 522 19.38 -20.77 -9.67
CA TYR A 522 19.90 -21.20 -8.36
C TYR A 522 18.96 -20.73 -7.22
N ASP A 523 17.65 -20.94 -7.38
CA ASP A 523 16.68 -20.50 -6.38
C ASP A 523 17.01 -21.09 -4.99
N VAL A 524 17.38 -20.22 -4.05
CA VAL A 524 17.93 -20.62 -2.75
C VAL A 524 16.90 -21.31 -1.87
N TRP A 525 15.63 -20.90 -1.97
CA TRP A 525 14.55 -21.57 -1.24
C TRP A 525 14.37 -22.99 -1.79
N GLN A 526 14.36 -23.13 -3.10
CA GLN A 526 14.18 -24.40 -3.77
C GLN A 526 15.34 -25.37 -3.52
N ILE A 527 16.58 -24.87 -3.53
CA ILE A 527 17.77 -25.67 -3.18
C ILE A 527 17.69 -26.18 -1.73
N SER A 528 17.27 -25.32 -0.80
CA SER A 528 17.15 -25.71 0.61
C SER A 528 15.99 -26.69 0.84
N ASN A 529 14.81 -26.40 0.28
CA ASN A 529 13.56 -27.10 0.64
C ASN A 529 13.20 -28.27 -0.29
N ILE A 530 13.71 -28.32 -1.53
CA ILE A 530 13.47 -29.43 -2.47
C ILE A 530 14.72 -30.29 -2.60
N LEU A 531 15.85 -29.70 -2.96
CA LEU A 531 17.11 -30.45 -3.10
C LEU A 531 17.62 -30.94 -1.73
N GLY A 532 17.40 -30.18 -0.65
CA GLY A 532 17.82 -30.52 0.70
C GLY A 532 19.25 -30.08 1.03
N ILE A 533 19.73 -28.99 0.41
CA ILE A 533 21.07 -28.46 0.67
C ILE A 533 20.94 -27.05 1.25
N SER A 534 21.37 -26.87 2.50
CA SER A 534 21.20 -25.62 3.26
C SER A 534 22.47 -24.77 3.37
N CYS A 535 23.54 -25.08 2.63
CA CYS A 535 24.74 -24.23 2.58
C CYS A 535 24.53 -22.91 1.82
N LEU A 536 23.33 -22.72 1.25
CA LEU A 536 22.85 -21.45 0.71
C LEU A 536 21.71 -20.94 1.61
N ASP A 537 21.96 -19.88 2.35
CA ASP A 537 21.02 -19.14 3.17
C ASP A 537 20.36 -18.00 2.36
N SER A 538 19.03 -17.97 2.43
CA SER A 538 18.17 -16.95 1.84
C SER A 538 18.23 -15.60 2.56
N GLU A 539 18.63 -15.56 3.82
CA GLU A 539 18.56 -14.36 4.67
C GLU A 539 19.82 -13.49 4.60
N TYR A 540 20.98 -14.09 4.30
CA TYR A 540 22.30 -13.41 4.31
C TYR A 540 23.05 -13.42 2.98
N GLY A 541 22.42 -13.89 1.89
CA GLY A 541 23.09 -13.99 0.59
C GLY A 541 24.35 -14.87 0.64
N THR A 542 24.37 -15.90 1.49
CA THR A 542 25.57 -16.73 1.64
C THR A 542 25.89 -17.38 0.31
N LEU A 543 27.14 -17.19 -0.09
CA LEU A 543 27.65 -17.59 -1.38
C LEU A 543 27.79 -19.11 -1.44
N ILE A 544 27.68 -19.69 -2.64
CA ILE A 544 27.94 -21.11 -2.93
C ILE A 544 29.27 -21.64 -2.34
N TYR A 545 30.20 -20.76 -1.96
CA TYR A 545 31.48 -21.08 -1.33
C TYR A 545 31.36 -21.72 0.06
N ALA A 546 30.21 -21.61 0.73
CA ALA A 546 29.94 -22.36 1.96
C ALA A 546 29.64 -23.85 1.69
N CYS A 547 29.39 -24.22 0.43
CA CYS A 547 29.12 -25.60 0.01
C CYS A 547 30.41 -26.35 -0.30
N ASN A 548 30.46 -27.64 0.07
CA ASN A 548 31.54 -28.52 -0.37
C ASN A 548 31.39 -28.91 -1.85
N ASN A 549 32.45 -29.45 -2.46
CA ASN A 549 32.46 -29.80 -3.89
C ASN A 549 31.32 -30.75 -4.31
N THR A 550 30.90 -31.68 -3.44
CA THR A 550 29.77 -32.58 -3.72
C THR A 550 28.46 -31.82 -3.74
N GLN A 551 28.23 -30.94 -2.76
CA GLN A 551 27.05 -30.08 -2.70
C GLN A 551 26.99 -29.13 -3.90
N ILE A 552 28.11 -28.52 -4.29
CA ILE A 552 28.19 -27.65 -5.48
C ILE A 552 27.77 -28.41 -6.74
N LYS A 553 28.26 -29.64 -6.92
CA LYS A 553 27.88 -30.48 -8.06
C LYS A 553 26.38 -30.81 -8.04
N GLN A 554 25.82 -31.19 -6.89
CA GLN A 554 24.40 -31.48 -6.74
C GLN A 554 23.52 -30.25 -7.03
N ILE A 555 23.93 -29.08 -6.56
CA ILE A 555 23.27 -27.79 -6.86
C ILE A 555 23.32 -27.51 -8.37
N GLN A 556 24.45 -27.77 -9.02
CA GLN A 556 24.59 -27.59 -10.46
C GLN A 556 23.69 -28.54 -11.26
N ASP A 557 23.65 -29.82 -10.90
CA ASP A 557 22.77 -30.81 -11.53
C ASP A 557 21.29 -30.40 -11.36
N PHE A 558 20.92 -29.88 -10.18
CA PHE A 558 19.58 -29.38 -9.89
C PHE A 558 19.21 -28.14 -10.71
N ARG A 559 20.14 -27.19 -10.88
CA ARG A 559 19.98 -26.05 -11.80
C ARG A 559 19.73 -26.53 -13.23
N GLU A 560 20.56 -27.44 -13.74
CA GLU A 560 20.45 -27.92 -15.12
C GLU A 560 19.10 -28.57 -15.38
N TYR A 561 18.59 -29.33 -14.41
CA TYR A 561 17.24 -29.87 -14.45
C TYR A 561 16.18 -28.77 -14.53
N THR A 562 16.24 -27.77 -13.64
CA THR A 562 15.29 -26.64 -13.59
C THR A 562 15.28 -25.84 -14.89
N VAL A 563 16.46 -25.44 -15.37
CA VAL A 563 16.64 -24.63 -16.59
C VAL A 563 16.17 -25.40 -17.83
N LYS A 564 16.42 -26.71 -17.90
CA LYS A 564 15.94 -27.55 -18.99
C LYS A 564 14.41 -27.54 -19.05
N ILE A 565 13.73 -27.71 -17.93
CA ILE A 565 12.26 -27.68 -17.89
C ILE A 565 11.74 -26.32 -18.34
N LEU A 566 12.26 -25.22 -17.81
CA LEU A 566 11.84 -23.88 -18.19
C LEU A 566 11.99 -23.63 -19.69
N ARG A 567 13.15 -24.00 -20.26
CA ARG A 567 13.43 -23.89 -21.69
C ARG A 567 12.46 -24.75 -22.52
N ASP A 568 12.21 -25.97 -22.09
CA ASP A 568 11.26 -26.87 -22.75
C ASP A 568 9.84 -26.30 -22.75
N LYS A 569 9.40 -25.68 -21.65
CA LYS A 569 8.08 -25.01 -21.57
C LYS A 569 8.02 -23.81 -22.51
N ALA A 570 8.97 -22.90 -22.44
CA ALA A 570 8.99 -21.70 -23.28
C ALA A 570 9.13 -22.00 -24.79
N THR A 571 9.76 -23.13 -25.14
CA THR A 571 9.85 -23.58 -26.53
C THR A 571 8.53 -24.15 -27.05
N LYS A 572 7.82 -24.91 -26.20
CA LYS A 572 6.57 -25.60 -26.60
C LYS A 572 5.34 -24.71 -26.50
N LEU A 573 5.34 -23.74 -25.60
CA LEU A 573 4.18 -22.92 -25.26
C LEU A 573 4.44 -21.47 -25.70
N SER A 574 3.71 -21.01 -26.71
CA SER A 574 3.92 -19.69 -27.32
C SER A 574 3.58 -18.53 -26.38
N ASN A 575 2.69 -18.74 -25.41
CA ASN A 575 2.27 -17.75 -24.41
C ASN A 575 3.20 -17.70 -23.17
N ILE A 576 4.27 -18.50 -23.13
CA ILE A 576 5.18 -18.58 -21.98
C ILE A 576 6.53 -17.97 -22.36
N ALA A 577 6.90 -16.93 -21.63
CA ALA A 577 8.21 -16.30 -21.63
C ALA A 577 8.96 -16.66 -20.34
N VAL A 578 10.28 -16.72 -20.40
CA VAL A 578 11.14 -17.03 -19.25
C VAL A 578 12.27 -16.01 -19.17
N TRP A 579 12.46 -15.46 -17.97
CA TRP A 579 13.64 -14.71 -17.59
C TRP A 579 14.30 -15.41 -16.40
N SER A 580 15.43 -16.07 -16.65
CA SER A 580 16.09 -16.96 -15.69
C SER A 580 17.59 -16.69 -15.59
N PRO A 581 18.01 -15.85 -14.63
CA PRO A 581 19.42 -15.56 -14.40
C PRO A 581 20.07 -16.66 -13.55
N SER A 582 21.39 -16.80 -13.67
CA SER A 582 22.19 -17.72 -12.86
C SER A 582 22.65 -17.09 -11.55
N CYS A 583 21.70 -16.75 -10.68
CA CYS A 583 21.96 -15.98 -9.45
C CYS A 583 21.30 -16.62 -8.23
N PRO A 584 21.97 -16.81 -7.09
CA PRO A 584 21.41 -17.47 -5.91
C PRO A 584 20.43 -16.55 -5.17
N TYR A 585 19.23 -16.39 -5.73
CA TYR A 585 18.20 -15.49 -5.25
C TYR A 585 16.84 -16.17 -5.19
N HIS A 586 16.01 -15.69 -4.28
CA HIS A 586 14.59 -16.01 -4.17
C HIS A 586 13.84 -14.69 -4.00
N CYS A 587 12.77 -14.49 -4.78
CA CYS A 587 12.07 -13.21 -4.95
C CYS A 587 12.92 -12.10 -5.59
N TYR A 588 12.66 -11.81 -6.87
CA TYR A 588 13.17 -10.62 -7.55
C TYR A 588 12.35 -9.36 -7.23
N TYR A 589 11.03 -9.44 -7.08
CA TYR A 589 10.20 -8.25 -6.79
C TYR A 589 10.49 -7.60 -5.44
N VAL A 590 11.09 -8.33 -4.49
CA VAL A 590 11.47 -7.76 -3.17
C VAL A 590 12.75 -6.90 -3.25
N LYS A 591 13.32 -6.75 -4.46
CA LYS A 591 14.47 -5.89 -4.77
C LYS A 591 14.03 -4.77 -5.70
N ASN A 592 14.69 -3.62 -5.61
CA ASN A 592 14.34 -2.51 -6.49
C ASN A 592 14.68 -2.87 -7.94
N THR A 593 13.86 -2.43 -8.87
CA THR A 593 14.03 -2.73 -10.30
C THR A 593 15.27 -2.07 -10.88
N GLN A 594 15.77 -0.99 -10.24
CA GLN A 594 17.04 -0.34 -10.54
C GLN A 594 18.22 -1.31 -10.36
N ASP A 595 18.25 -2.03 -9.26
CA ASP A 595 19.27 -3.02 -8.93
C ASP A 595 19.21 -4.19 -9.92
N LEU A 596 17.98 -4.55 -10.32
CA LEU A 596 17.75 -5.58 -11.33
C LEU A 596 18.07 -5.14 -12.75
N GLN A 597 18.29 -3.85 -13.04
CA GLN A 597 18.75 -3.41 -14.36
C GLN A 597 20.14 -3.98 -14.70
N ALA A 598 20.99 -4.13 -13.68
CA ALA A 598 22.32 -4.70 -13.84
C ALA A 598 22.26 -6.18 -14.22
N VAL A 599 21.24 -6.91 -13.75
CA VAL A 599 21.05 -8.33 -14.05
C VAL A 599 20.52 -8.46 -15.47
N GLN A 600 21.41 -8.84 -16.39
CA GLN A 600 21.07 -9.08 -17.79
C GLN A 600 21.08 -10.58 -18.09
N VAL A 601 20.11 -11.05 -18.88
CA VAL A 601 19.93 -12.47 -19.18
C VAL A 601 19.67 -12.68 -20.69
N PRO A 602 20.53 -13.40 -21.41
CA PRO A 602 21.84 -13.89 -20.96
C PRO A 602 22.76 -12.76 -20.50
N MET A 603 23.78 -13.06 -19.68
CA MET A 603 24.76 -12.07 -19.25
C MET A 603 25.28 -11.21 -20.43
N ASN A 604 25.35 -9.89 -20.23
CA ASN A 604 25.77 -8.88 -21.22
C ASN A 604 24.88 -8.75 -22.46
N SER A 605 23.66 -9.31 -22.45
CA SER A 605 22.73 -9.20 -23.59
C SER A 605 21.94 -7.90 -23.64
N GLY A 606 21.98 -7.08 -22.58
CA GLY A 606 21.11 -5.92 -22.40
C GLY A 606 19.66 -6.26 -21.99
N ASN A 607 19.30 -7.54 -21.88
CA ASN A 607 17.94 -7.96 -21.50
C ASN A 607 17.79 -8.09 -19.98
N ASN A 608 17.43 -7.00 -19.32
CA ASN A 608 16.98 -7.03 -17.94
C ASN A 608 15.48 -7.36 -17.83
N VAL A 609 14.98 -7.55 -16.61
CA VAL A 609 13.59 -7.92 -16.34
C VAL A 609 12.58 -6.89 -16.88
N ALA A 610 12.90 -5.59 -16.80
CA ALA A 610 12.03 -4.53 -17.31
C ALA A 610 11.88 -4.58 -18.83
N LEU A 611 12.99 -4.78 -19.55
CA LEU A 611 12.96 -4.93 -21.00
C LEU A 611 12.25 -6.22 -21.42
N ALA A 612 12.47 -7.33 -20.69
CA ALA A 612 11.76 -8.59 -20.91
C ALA A 612 10.24 -8.40 -20.78
N PHE A 613 9.79 -7.74 -19.73
CA PHE A 613 8.38 -7.42 -19.50
C PHE A 613 7.78 -6.56 -20.62
N ILE A 614 8.46 -5.48 -21.02
CA ILE A 614 8.03 -4.59 -22.10
C ILE A 614 7.89 -5.37 -23.42
N LYS A 615 8.87 -6.22 -23.75
CA LYS A 615 8.84 -7.05 -24.97
C LYS A 615 7.70 -8.06 -24.96
N VAL A 616 7.46 -8.74 -23.84
CA VAL A 616 6.33 -9.68 -23.69
C VAL A 616 5.01 -8.95 -23.88
N ARG A 617 4.78 -7.83 -23.17
CA ARG A 617 3.55 -7.03 -23.32
C ARG A 617 3.35 -6.51 -24.74
N ALA A 618 4.43 -6.19 -25.45
CA ALA A 618 4.37 -5.71 -26.82
C ALA A 618 4.17 -6.82 -27.86
N GLY A 619 4.17 -8.10 -27.46
CA GLY A 619 4.17 -9.23 -28.40
C GLY A 619 5.47 -9.34 -29.22
N GLN A 620 6.54 -8.66 -28.80
CA GLN A 620 7.79 -8.54 -29.55
C GLN A 620 8.77 -9.65 -29.18
N ARG A 621 8.98 -10.60 -30.10
CA ARG A 621 9.98 -11.66 -29.97
C ARG A 621 11.34 -11.15 -30.49
N ASP A 622 12.36 -11.24 -29.65
CA ASP A 622 13.74 -10.92 -30.03
C ASP A 622 14.50 -12.18 -30.51
N SER A 623 15.82 -12.08 -30.68
CA SER A 623 16.66 -13.22 -31.07
C SER A 623 16.66 -14.37 -30.06
N TYR A 624 16.20 -14.14 -28.83
CA TYR A 624 16.04 -15.16 -27.80
C TYR A 624 14.62 -15.75 -27.77
N ASN A 625 13.69 -15.23 -28.59
CA ASN A 625 12.32 -15.71 -28.70
C ASN A 625 11.62 -15.84 -27.33
N TRP A 626 11.82 -14.84 -26.45
CA TRP A 626 11.34 -14.80 -25.05
C TRP A 626 11.94 -15.85 -24.10
N GLN A 627 13.07 -16.44 -24.47
CA GLN A 627 13.82 -17.40 -23.65
C GLN A 627 15.12 -16.75 -23.17
N TRP A 628 15.00 -15.80 -22.24
CA TRP A 628 16.13 -15.16 -21.59
C TRP A 628 16.62 -16.06 -20.46
N ILE A 629 17.50 -17.00 -20.78
CA ILE A 629 18.01 -18.00 -19.85
C ILE A 629 19.54 -18.00 -19.90
N ASP A 630 20.18 -17.84 -18.74
CA ASP A 630 21.64 -17.95 -18.66
C ASP A 630 22.13 -19.38 -18.96
N ASN A 631 23.17 -19.46 -19.79
CA ASN A 631 23.92 -20.71 -20.00
C ASN A 631 25.16 -20.82 -19.11
N VAL A 632 25.52 -19.74 -18.43
CA VAL A 632 26.67 -19.66 -17.52
C VAL A 632 26.32 -20.21 -16.14
N GLN A 633 27.30 -20.71 -15.41
CA GLN A 633 27.11 -21.16 -14.02
C GLN A 633 27.37 -20.01 -13.05
N TRP A 634 26.88 -20.09 -11.81
CA TRP A 634 27.29 -19.15 -10.77
C TRP A 634 28.79 -19.34 -10.45
N PRO A 635 29.58 -18.28 -10.25
CA PRO A 635 29.24 -16.85 -10.19
C PRO A 635 29.48 -16.08 -11.50
N GLN A 636 29.50 -16.76 -12.66
CA GLN A 636 29.91 -16.16 -13.92
C GLN A 636 29.00 -15.03 -14.38
N ASN A 637 27.71 -14.99 -13.98
CA ASN A 637 26.88 -13.79 -14.15
C ASN A 637 27.34 -12.71 -13.14
N THR A 638 28.24 -11.84 -13.61
CA THR A 638 28.96 -10.87 -12.77
C THR A 638 28.06 -9.82 -12.13
N ALA A 639 26.92 -9.49 -12.76
CA ALA A 639 25.96 -8.55 -12.21
C ALA A 639 25.41 -9.03 -10.86
N CYS A 640 25.14 -10.33 -10.74
CA CYS A 640 24.71 -10.90 -9.47
C CYS A 640 25.87 -11.15 -8.51
N ALA A 641 27.08 -11.41 -9.02
CA ALA A 641 28.28 -11.59 -8.19
C ALA A 641 28.70 -10.30 -7.48
N PHE A 642 28.50 -9.14 -8.10
CA PHE A 642 28.85 -7.83 -7.53
C PHE A 642 27.88 -7.40 -6.43
N TYR A 643 26.57 -7.55 -6.65
CA TYR A 643 25.52 -7.21 -5.66
C TYR A 643 25.61 -7.98 -4.34
N LEU A 644 26.24 -9.16 -4.32
CA LEU A 644 26.44 -9.96 -3.09
C LEU A 644 27.74 -9.67 -2.36
N GLN A 645 28.66 -8.87 -2.94
CA GLN A 645 29.88 -8.44 -2.24
C GLN A 645 29.65 -7.23 -1.32
N GLU A 646 28.55 -6.48 -1.51
CA GLU A 646 28.24 -5.28 -0.71
C GLU A 646 27.43 -5.58 0.57
N CYS A 647 27.06 -6.83 0.85
CA CYS A 647 26.60 -7.23 2.19
C CYS A 647 27.82 -7.40 3.10
N PRO A 648 28.08 -6.50 4.07
CA PRO A 648 29.21 -6.66 4.96
C PRO A 648 28.97 -7.90 5.80
N ILE A 649 29.92 -8.83 5.76
CA ILE A 649 30.05 -9.87 6.78
C ILE A 649 30.42 -9.12 8.06
N SER A 650 29.44 -8.87 8.94
CA SER A 650 29.65 -8.37 10.31
C SER A 650 29.62 -9.53 11.30
#